data_AF-A0AA43A066-F1
#
_entry.id   AF-A0AA43A066-F1
#
_cell.length_a   1.000
_cell.length_b   1.000
_cell.length_c   1.000
_cell.angle_alpha   90.00
_cell.angle_beta   90.00
_cell.angle_gamma   90.00
#
_symmetry.space_group_name_H-M   'P 1'
#
loop_
_entity.id
_entity.type
_entity.pdbx_description
1 polymer ?
#
loop_
_entity_poly.entity_id
_entity_poly.type
_entity_poly.pdbx_seq_one_letter_code
_entity_poly.pdbx_strand_id
1 'polypeptide(L)'
;MNSKIYLGEVTHARLSPVKHSFRYPVYFYAFQLEDLPELAKQTMLFGYNQRRPVAVHDKDYLTPGEAPIREKVEDVLTHAGMTFPLGKVILVTAARFFNYIFNPISFFYCHDKDGLLVCIIAQVRNTFGEMHLYLLDAKGTEKVDGRLRFRADKQFHVSPFFPVRGHYEFRLTEPDQAIDNTLNYHVNDQLALVARIHGQAKPLTRDSLARTIIAHPIGASLTMPRILWQAAKLHWQRRLPVYQKPVPDSVMTIRPVPATLIDRIGFKMVTGFLSRLPQGEIKLKTPDDLHYSFGEAGASPSIKLAVKEFQFFRRVMLSGDIGFGEAYTDGDWTTSDLPGLLTLLAENEDVMDDRSIMSSLMGRLVNYFRHLQRPNTIRGSARNIKEHYDLSNAFFATFLDQTMTYSCARFINGDETLEQAQRNKLQSIIAKTGIGADDHVLEIGCGWGSFAIEAVQQTGCRVTGITVSREQLEFARQRVLDAGLEERIELKFCDYRHIEGQYSKIVSIEMLEAVGHAGLKPFFAACDKALQTGGRAMIQVITIPDRKYNAYRYSSDWIRKHIFPGGHVPSVGALTKAMASGSTLHLDNLEQHGQDYAETLDRWRQTMLARRQEILEIGYDEAFLRKWDYYFAYCQAGFAANIIDLAQMVLSKPEHSSRTD
;
A
#
# COMPACT_ATOMS: atom_id res chain seq x y z
N MET A 1 -4.48 -20.23 -48.43
CA MET A 1 -4.30 -19.64 -47.10
C MET A 1 -3.76 -18.25 -47.25
N ASN A 2 -4.41 -17.27 -46.64
CA ASN A 2 -4.04 -15.86 -46.80
C ASN A 2 -3.05 -15.39 -45.72
N SER A 3 -2.80 -16.23 -44.72
CA SER A 3 -1.84 -15.96 -43.65
C SER A 3 -0.39 -15.97 -44.16
N LYS A 4 0.44 -15.09 -43.62
CA LYS A 4 1.81 -14.80 -44.09
C LYS A 4 2.80 -14.72 -42.93
N ILE A 5 4.07 -15.06 -43.20
CA ILE A 5 5.21 -14.77 -42.33
C ILE A 5 5.97 -13.60 -42.92
N TYR A 6 6.29 -12.59 -42.12
CA TYR A 6 7.13 -11.48 -42.51
C TYR A 6 8.52 -11.63 -41.89
N LEU A 7 9.54 -11.49 -42.73
CA LEU A 7 10.93 -11.42 -42.29
C LEU A 7 11.44 -10.00 -42.53
N GLY A 8 12.04 -9.39 -41.51
CA GLY A 8 12.52 -8.03 -41.65
C GLY A 8 13.24 -7.51 -40.40
N GLU A 9 13.07 -6.23 -40.11
CA GLU A 9 13.83 -5.53 -39.08
C GLU A 9 12.93 -4.54 -38.32
N VAL A 10 13.22 -4.39 -37.03
CA VAL A 10 12.68 -3.32 -36.21
C VAL A 10 13.78 -2.29 -35.97
N THR A 11 13.46 -1.02 -36.18
CA THR A 11 14.31 0.13 -35.87
C THR A 11 13.66 0.98 -34.79
N HIS A 12 14.43 1.33 -33.77
CA HIS A 12 14.05 2.34 -32.79
C HIS A 12 15.07 3.47 -32.83
N ALA A 13 14.60 4.70 -33.02
CA ALA A 13 15.42 5.91 -32.98
C ALA A 13 14.80 6.93 -32.02
N ARG A 14 15.43 7.10 -30.86
CA ARG A 14 15.14 8.20 -29.93
C ARG A 14 15.92 9.43 -30.39
N LEU A 15 15.22 10.54 -30.57
CA LEU A 15 15.80 11.81 -31.01
C LEU A 15 15.98 12.80 -29.85
N SER A 16 15.13 12.69 -28.82
CA SER A 16 15.11 13.56 -27.63
C SER A 16 14.75 12.77 -26.36
N PRO A 17 15.22 13.17 -25.16
CA PRO A 17 16.23 14.21 -24.91
C PRO A 17 17.66 13.74 -25.20
N VAL A 18 17.88 12.42 -25.34
CA VAL A 18 19.18 11.84 -25.73
C VAL A 18 19.01 11.05 -27.03
N LYS A 19 19.86 11.34 -28.02
CA LYS A 19 19.90 10.59 -29.28
C LYS A 19 20.42 9.17 -29.04
N HIS A 20 19.61 8.18 -29.40
CA HIS A 20 19.98 6.77 -29.31
C HIS A 20 19.17 5.96 -30.32
N SER A 21 19.84 5.15 -31.13
CA SER A 21 19.18 4.32 -32.14
C SER A 21 19.73 2.91 -32.15
N PHE A 22 18.87 1.94 -32.41
CA PHE A 22 19.25 0.55 -32.60
C PHE A 22 18.28 -0.14 -33.54
N ARG A 23 18.77 -1.18 -34.20
CA ARG A 23 18.02 -2.00 -35.15
C ARG A 23 18.31 -3.47 -34.92
N TYR A 24 17.34 -4.33 -35.15
CA TYR A 24 17.51 -5.78 -35.00
C TYR A 24 16.54 -6.57 -35.88
N PRO A 25 16.96 -7.74 -36.38
CA PRO A 25 16.10 -8.58 -37.21
C PRO A 25 14.93 -9.12 -36.39
N VAL A 26 13.78 -9.22 -37.05
CA VAL A 26 12.54 -9.77 -36.48
C VAL A 26 11.84 -10.64 -37.52
N TYR A 27 11.00 -11.54 -37.03
CA TYR A 27 9.95 -12.14 -37.83
C TYR A 27 8.62 -11.99 -37.09
N PHE A 28 7.54 -11.86 -37.85
CA PHE A 28 6.19 -11.72 -37.32
C PHE A 28 5.21 -12.28 -38.35
N TYR A 29 3.93 -12.33 -38.00
CA TYR A 29 2.91 -13.02 -38.78
C TYR A 29 1.76 -12.07 -39.09
N ALA A 30 1.12 -12.25 -40.24
CA ALA A 30 -0.22 -11.78 -40.48
C ALA A 30 -1.14 -13.00 -40.57
N PHE A 31 -2.01 -13.15 -39.58
CA PHE A 31 -3.03 -14.20 -39.56
C PHE A 31 -4.36 -13.63 -39.99
N GLN A 32 -4.98 -14.24 -40.98
CA GLN A 32 -6.41 -14.04 -41.18
C GLN A 32 -7.14 -14.85 -40.11
N LEU A 33 -7.96 -14.20 -39.27
CA LEU A 33 -8.51 -14.86 -38.07
C LEU A 33 -9.38 -16.07 -38.43
N GLU A 34 -10.10 -16.01 -39.54
CA GLU A 34 -10.95 -17.10 -40.03
C GLU A 34 -10.15 -18.35 -40.44
N ASP A 35 -8.88 -18.18 -40.81
CA ASP A 35 -7.99 -19.27 -41.25
C ASP A 35 -7.37 -20.02 -40.04
N LEU A 36 -7.40 -19.45 -38.83
CA LEU A 36 -6.66 -19.98 -37.68
C LEU A 36 -6.99 -21.45 -37.31
N PRO A 37 -8.28 -21.86 -37.23
CA PRO A 37 -8.63 -23.25 -36.91
C PRO A 37 -8.14 -24.23 -37.97
N GLU A 38 -8.20 -23.85 -39.25
CA GLU A 38 -7.78 -24.69 -40.36
C GLU A 38 -6.27 -24.78 -40.46
N LEU A 39 -5.57 -23.66 -40.25
CA LEU A 39 -4.10 -23.61 -40.17
C LEU A 39 -3.55 -24.53 -39.07
N ALA A 40 -4.23 -24.61 -37.93
CA ALA A 40 -3.85 -25.51 -36.83
C ALA A 40 -4.01 -27.01 -37.19
N LYS A 41 -4.89 -27.36 -38.13
CA LYS A 41 -5.05 -28.74 -38.62
C LYS A 41 -3.98 -29.14 -39.62
N GLN A 42 -3.47 -28.21 -40.41
CA GLN A 42 -2.57 -28.50 -41.53
C GLN A 42 -1.11 -28.73 -41.13
N THR A 43 -0.69 -28.30 -39.93
CA THR A 43 0.70 -28.49 -39.48
C THR A 43 0.79 -28.66 -37.97
N MET A 44 1.59 -29.64 -37.53
CA MET A 44 1.90 -29.87 -36.11
C MET A 44 2.81 -28.80 -35.49
N LEU A 45 3.32 -27.86 -36.31
CA LEU A 45 4.20 -26.77 -35.87
C LEU A 45 3.42 -25.52 -35.43
N PHE A 46 2.16 -25.39 -35.84
CA PHE A 46 1.28 -24.27 -35.50
C PHE A 46 0.13 -24.74 -34.61
N GLY A 47 -0.24 -23.95 -33.61
CA GLY A 47 -1.38 -24.22 -32.73
C GLY A 47 -2.28 -23.01 -32.58
N TYR A 48 -3.59 -23.23 -32.65
CA TYR A 48 -4.59 -22.27 -32.22
C TYR A 48 -5.21 -22.77 -30.91
N ASN A 49 -5.04 -22.02 -29.82
CA ASN A 49 -5.34 -22.42 -28.44
C ASN A 49 -4.69 -23.76 -28.01
N GLN A 50 -3.62 -24.17 -28.66
CA GLN A 50 -2.92 -25.43 -28.44
C GLN A 50 -1.43 -25.19 -28.23
N ARG A 51 -0.82 -25.98 -27.34
CA ARG A 51 0.62 -25.92 -27.10
C ARG A 51 1.39 -26.51 -28.28
N ARG A 52 1.93 -25.64 -29.13
CA ARG A 52 2.76 -25.96 -30.30
C ARG A 52 3.99 -25.06 -30.37
N PRO A 53 5.02 -25.39 -31.18
CA PRO A 53 6.20 -24.55 -31.34
C PRO A 53 5.87 -23.10 -31.68
N VAL A 54 4.90 -22.87 -32.58
CA VAL A 54 4.32 -21.55 -32.82
C VAL A 54 2.84 -21.60 -32.48
N ALA A 55 2.33 -20.65 -31.70
CA ALA A 55 0.92 -20.67 -31.30
C ALA A 55 0.29 -19.29 -31.18
N VAL A 56 -1.02 -19.24 -31.43
CA VAL A 56 -1.91 -18.11 -31.14
C VAL A 56 -2.92 -18.57 -30.10
N HIS A 57 -3.07 -17.82 -29.01
CA HIS A 57 -4.06 -18.08 -27.98
C HIS A 57 -5.02 -16.90 -27.84
N ASP A 58 -6.32 -17.16 -27.77
CA ASP A 58 -7.34 -16.12 -27.69
C ASP A 58 -7.17 -15.20 -26.47
N LYS A 59 -6.77 -15.77 -25.32
CA LYS A 59 -6.51 -15.04 -24.08
C LYS A 59 -5.37 -14.01 -24.16
N ASP A 60 -4.57 -14.05 -25.21
CA ASP A 60 -3.47 -13.10 -25.37
C ASP A 60 -3.91 -11.80 -26.02
N TYR A 61 -5.13 -11.66 -26.51
CA TYR A 61 -5.49 -10.55 -27.38
C TYR A 61 -6.74 -9.81 -26.90
N LEU A 62 -6.72 -8.49 -27.10
CA LEU A 62 -7.78 -7.52 -26.83
C LEU A 62 -8.21 -7.49 -25.38
N THR A 63 -9.09 -8.40 -24.94
CA THR A 63 -9.63 -8.45 -23.57
C THR A 63 -9.25 -9.78 -22.90
N PRO A 64 -9.18 -9.83 -21.55
CA PRO A 64 -8.91 -11.08 -20.82
C PRO A 64 -10.01 -12.12 -21.07
N GLY A 65 -9.68 -13.41 -20.94
CA GLY A 65 -10.63 -14.52 -21.09
C GLY A 65 -10.41 -15.36 -22.35
N GLU A 66 -11.18 -16.45 -22.48
CA GLU A 66 -11.01 -17.47 -23.54
C GLU A 66 -11.94 -17.26 -24.76
N ALA A 67 -12.67 -16.13 -24.83
CA ALA A 67 -13.51 -15.81 -25.99
C ALA A 67 -12.68 -15.66 -27.28
N PRO A 68 -13.17 -16.10 -28.45
CA PRO A 68 -12.46 -15.97 -29.72
C PRO A 68 -11.99 -14.54 -30.01
N ILE A 69 -10.78 -14.38 -30.57
CA ILE A 69 -10.24 -13.04 -30.91
C ILE A 69 -11.21 -12.21 -31.74
N ARG A 70 -11.93 -12.84 -32.69
CA ARG A 70 -12.90 -12.16 -33.55
C ARG A 70 -14.04 -11.53 -32.74
N GLU A 71 -14.64 -12.28 -31.82
CA GLU A 71 -15.73 -11.77 -30.96
C GLU A 71 -15.22 -10.59 -30.12
N LYS A 72 -14.01 -10.70 -29.56
CA LYS A 72 -13.39 -9.61 -28.82
C LYS A 72 -13.14 -8.36 -29.67
N VAL A 73 -12.85 -8.50 -30.97
CA VAL A 73 -12.75 -7.37 -31.91
C VAL A 73 -14.11 -6.69 -32.03
N GLU A 74 -15.17 -7.47 -32.24
CA GLU A 74 -16.54 -6.97 -32.37
C GLU A 74 -17.00 -6.24 -31.10
N ASP A 75 -16.71 -6.79 -29.92
CA ASP A 75 -17.02 -6.18 -28.63
C ASP A 75 -16.31 -4.83 -28.46
N VAL A 76 -14.99 -4.79 -28.74
CA VAL A 76 -14.20 -3.56 -28.64
C VAL A 76 -14.71 -2.48 -29.59
N LEU A 77 -15.03 -2.83 -30.83
CA LEU A 77 -15.57 -1.89 -31.82
C LEU A 77 -16.97 -1.39 -31.43
N THR A 78 -17.83 -2.29 -30.95
CA THR A 78 -19.18 -1.96 -30.49
C THR A 78 -19.14 -1.00 -29.30
N HIS A 79 -18.27 -1.27 -28.32
CA HIS A 79 -18.11 -0.42 -27.14
C HIS A 79 -17.59 0.99 -27.51
N ALA A 80 -16.82 1.08 -28.59
CA ALA A 80 -16.34 2.36 -29.13
C ALA A 80 -17.34 3.09 -30.03
N GLY A 81 -18.56 2.57 -30.20
CA GLY A 81 -19.60 3.15 -31.08
C GLY A 81 -19.33 2.95 -32.58
N MET A 82 -18.40 2.07 -32.94
CA MET A 82 -18.05 1.77 -34.33
C MET A 82 -18.83 0.54 -34.83
N THR A 83 -20.11 0.72 -35.17
CA THR A 83 -20.98 -0.37 -35.64
C THR A 83 -20.96 -0.48 -37.17
N PHE A 84 -20.55 -1.64 -37.67
CA PHE A 84 -20.60 -2.01 -39.09
C PHE A 84 -20.57 -3.53 -39.23
N PRO A 85 -21.03 -4.10 -40.36
CA PRO A 85 -20.94 -5.53 -40.58
C PRO A 85 -19.47 -5.96 -40.78
N LEU A 86 -18.86 -6.52 -39.74
CA LEU A 86 -17.46 -6.96 -39.76
C LEU A 86 -17.27 -8.14 -40.73
N GLY A 87 -16.42 -7.94 -41.73
CA GLY A 87 -16.00 -8.94 -42.71
C GLY A 87 -14.77 -9.71 -42.22
N LYS A 88 -13.64 -9.55 -42.91
CA LYS A 88 -12.37 -10.22 -42.56
C LYS A 88 -11.55 -9.41 -41.56
N VAL A 89 -10.86 -10.10 -40.65
CA VAL A 89 -9.89 -9.48 -39.74
C VAL A 89 -8.50 -10.08 -39.94
N ILE A 90 -7.50 -9.22 -40.15
CA ILE A 90 -6.11 -9.63 -40.27
C ILE A 90 -5.35 -9.18 -39.01
N LEU A 91 -4.87 -10.15 -38.24
CA LEU A 91 -4.02 -9.95 -37.07
C LEU A 91 -2.54 -9.96 -37.47
N VAL A 92 -1.91 -8.79 -37.44
CA VAL A 92 -0.45 -8.66 -37.55
C VAL A 92 0.16 -8.69 -36.16
N THR A 93 0.94 -9.72 -35.86
CA THR A 93 1.41 -10.00 -34.50
C THR A 93 2.68 -10.83 -34.49
N ALA A 94 3.42 -10.79 -33.38
CA ALA A 94 4.37 -11.84 -33.07
C ALA A 94 3.61 -12.97 -32.32
N ALA A 95 3.76 -14.21 -32.77
CA ALA A 95 3.09 -15.39 -32.20
C ALA A 95 3.91 -16.02 -31.08
N ARG A 96 3.26 -16.75 -30.16
CA ARG A 96 3.97 -17.50 -29.12
C ARG A 96 4.99 -18.43 -29.74
N PHE A 97 6.18 -18.49 -29.15
CA PHE A 97 7.21 -19.45 -29.52
C PHE A 97 7.50 -20.35 -28.31
N PHE A 98 7.30 -21.66 -28.45
CA PHE A 98 7.25 -22.63 -27.34
C PHE A 98 6.45 -22.09 -26.14
N ASN A 99 5.26 -21.56 -26.44
CA ASN A 99 4.29 -21.05 -25.47
C ASN A 99 4.75 -19.82 -24.64
N TYR A 100 5.81 -19.13 -25.05
CA TYR A 100 6.24 -17.86 -24.47
C TYR A 100 6.30 -16.77 -25.54
N ILE A 101 5.87 -15.56 -25.19
CA ILE A 101 6.16 -14.36 -25.96
C ILE A 101 5.97 -13.10 -25.10
N PHE A 102 6.86 -12.14 -25.26
CA PHE A 102 6.56 -10.74 -24.97
C PHE A 102 6.32 -10.02 -26.30
N ASN A 103 5.05 -9.69 -26.58
CA ASN A 103 4.66 -9.03 -27.82
C ASN A 103 4.32 -7.55 -27.55
N PRO A 104 5.19 -6.60 -27.95
CA PRO A 104 5.00 -5.19 -27.61
C PRO A 104 3.85 -4.53 -28.39
N ILE A 105 3.52 -5.02 -29.59
CA ILE A 105 2.48 -4.43 -30.42
C ILE A 105 1.82 -5.47 -31.35
N SER A 106 0.50 -5.41 -31.45
CA SER A 106 -0.30 -6.12 -32.46
C SER A 106 -1.21 -5.15 -33.19
N PHE A 107 -1.49 -5.42 -34.45
CA PHE A 107 -2.46 -4.66 -35.24
C PHE A 107 -3.58 -5.58 -35.74
N PHE A 108 -4.82 -5.14 -35.60
CA PHE A 108 -5.99 -5.83 -36.14
C PHE A 108 -6.58 -4.97 -37.25
N TYR A 109 -6.40 -5.40 -38.50
CA TYR A 109 -6.95 -4.74 -39.67
C TYR A 109 -8.37 -5.26 -39.90
N CYS A 110 -9.35 -4.44 -39.55
CA CYS A 110 -10.77 -4.78 -39.58
C CYS A 110 -11.36 -4.29 -40.91
N HIS A 111 -11.90 -5.22 -41.69
CA HIS A 111 -12.57 -4.90 -42.95
C HIS A 111 -14.06 -5.13 -42.81
N ASP A 112 -14.87 -4.41 -43.59
CA ASP A 112 -16.30 -4.71 -43.71
C ASP A 112 -16.56 -5.92 -44.64
N LYS A 113 -17.84 -6.26 -44.82
CA LYS A 113 -18.26 -7.37 -45.71
C LYS A 113 -17.94 -7.12 -47.19
N ASP A 114 -17.78 -5.87 -47.60
CA ASP A 114 -17.41 -5.50 -48.98
C ASP A 114 -15.88 -5.53 -49.19
N GLY A 115 -15.12 -5.76 -48.12
CA GLY A 115 -13.68 -5.89 -48.13
C GLY A 115 -12.91 -4.58 -47.99
N LEU A 116 -13.61 -3.47 -47.69
CA LEU A 116 -12.99 -2.18 -47.41
C LEU A 116 -12.39 -2.16 -46.00
N LEU A 117 -11.18 -1.64 -45.85
CA LEU A 117 -10.58 -1.43 -44.53
C LEU A 117 -11.31 -0.28 -43.81
N VAL A 118 -11.89 -0.58 -42.65
CA VAL A 118 -12.73 0.36 -41.90
C VAL A 118 -12.09 0.81 -40.58
N CYS A 119 -11.30 -0.04 -39.93
CA CYS A 119 -10.63 0.31 -38.67
C CYS A 119 -9.35 -0.50 -38.48
N ILE A 120 -8.35 0.08 -37.83
CA ILE A 120 -7.19 -0.64 -37.31
C ILE A 120 -7.16 -0.50 -35.79
N ILE A 121 -7.16 -1.63 -35.07
CA ILE A 121 -6.93 -1.64 -33.63
C ILE A 121 -5.43 -1.87 -33.41
N ALA A 122 -4.74 -0.92 -32.78
CA ALA A 122 -3.35 -1.07 -32.37
C ALA A 122 -3.29 -1.40 -30.87
N GLN A 123 -2.99 -2.66 -30.56
CA GLN A 123 -2.82 -3.16 -29.20
C GLN A 123 -1.37 -3.02 -28.78
N VAL A 124 -1.08 -2.14 -27.82
CA VAL A 124 0.27 -1.86 -27.32
C VAL A 124 0.42 -2.46 -25.92
N ARG A 125 1.53 -3.16 -25.64
CA ARG A 125 1.87 -3.67 -24.32
C ARG A 125 3.08 -2.97 -23.74
N ASN A 126 3.07 -2.79 -22.43
CA ASN A 126 4.23 -2.31 -21.70
C ASN A 126 4.94 -3.46 -20.95
N THR A 127 6.12 -3.17 -20.42
CA THR A 127 6.89 -4.13 -19.62
C THR A 127 6.31 -4.33 -18.22
N PHE A 128 5.23 -3.64 -17.86
CA PHE A 128 4.52 -3.74 -16.58
C PHE A 128 3.34 -4.73 -16.62
N GLY A 129 3.12 -5.41 -17.76
CA GLY A 129 2.06 -6.40 -17.90
C GLY A 129 0.69 -5.82 -18.26
N GLU A 130 0.62 -4.53 -18.58
CA GLU A 130 -0.61 -3.88 -19.05
C GLU A 130 -0.65 -3.87 -20.57
N MET A 131 -1.86 -3.68 -21.10
CA MET A 131 -2.09 -3.45 -22.52
C MET A 131 -3.06 -2.30 -22.73
N HIS A 132 -2.92 -1.60 -23.85
CA HIS A 132 -3.79 -0.49 -24.22
C HIS A 132 -4.17 -0.61 -25.70
N LEU A 133 -5.43 -0.29 -26.01
CA LEU A 133 -5.97 -0.35 -27.36
C LEU A 133 -6.13 1.06 -27.93
N TYR A 134 -5.41 1.36 -29.02
CA TYR A 134 -5.67 2.55 -29.84
C TYR A 134 -6.58 2.16 -31.00
N LEU A 135 -7.71 2.85 -31.15
CA LEU A 135 -8.64 2.65 -32.25
C LEU A 135 -8.34 3.68 -33.34
N LEU A 136 -8.04 3.21 -34.55
CA LEU A 136 -7.64 4.04 -35.68
C LEU A 136 -8.70 3.92 -36.78
N ASP A 137 -9.58 4.92 -36.87
CA ASP A 137 -10.66 4.94 -37.88
C ASP A 137 -10.07 5.13 -39.28
N ALA A 138 -10.27 4.14 -40.15
CA ALA A 138 -9.74 4.15 -41.51
C ALA A 138 -10.73 4.72 -42.54
N LYS A 139 -11.99 4.99 -42.15
CA LYS A 139 -13.00 5.52 -43.08
C LYS A 139 -12.60 6.92 -43.56
N GLY A 140 -12.45 7.06 -44.88
CA GLY A 140 -12.07 8.33 -45.51
C GLY A 140 -10.61 8.73 -45.31
N THR A 141 -9.77 7.87 -44.72
CA THR A 141 -8.34 8.15 -44.54
C THR A 141 -7.59 7.99 -45.86
N GLU A 142 -7.03 9.08 -46.38
CA GLU A 142 -6.20 9.05 -47.59
C GLU A 142 -4.87 8.32 -47.37
N LYS A 143 -4.40 7.64 -48.41
CA LYS A 143 -3.07 7.00 -48.43
C LYS A 143 -2.05 7.99 -48.99
N VAL A 144 -1.03 8.31 -48.19
CA VAL A 144 0.13 9.09 -48.62
C VAL A 144 1.32 8.14 -48.74
N ASP A 145 1.95 8.08 -49.91
CA ASP A 145 3.03 7.13 -50.24
C ASP A 145 2.69 5.66 -49.90
N GLY A 146 1.43 5.27 -50.16
CA GLY A 146 0.94 3.92 -49.87
C GLY A 146 0.70 3.61 -48.38
N ARG A 147 0.77 4.61 -47.50
CA ARG A 147 0.54 4.46 -46.04
C ARG A 147 -0.67 5.25 -45.57
N LEU A 148 -1.43 4.63 -44.68
CA LEU A 148 -2.49 5.29 -43.90
C LEU A 148 -1.87 6.03 -42.73
N ARG A 149 -2.35 7.25 -42.45
CA ARG A 149 -1.83 8.11 -41.38
C ARG A 149 -2.89 8.35 -40.34
N PHE A 150 -2.57 8.08 -39.08
CA PHE A 150 -3.47 8.29 -37.95
C PHE A 150 -2.77 9.05 -36.84
N ARG A 151 -3.53 9.83 -36.07
CA ARG A 151 -3.04 10.54 -34.88
C ARG A 151 -3.84 10.05 -33.67
N ALA A 152 -3.16 9.74 -32.58
CA ALA A 152 -3.79 9.42 -31.30
C ALA A 152 -2.98 9.99 -30.14
N ASP A 153 -3.63 10.55 -29.13
CA ASP A 153 -2.95 11.05 -27.94
C ASP A 153 -2.28 9.90 -27.18
N LYS A 154 -1.10 10.16 -26.62
CA LYS A 154 -0.39 9.14 -25.84
C LYS A 154 -1.05 8.98 -24.49
N GLN A 155 -1.87 7.95 -24.36
CA GLN A 155 -2.59 7.61 -23.12
C GLN A 155 -1.93 6.47 -22.32
N PHE A 156 -0.86 5.87 -22.86
CA PHE A 156 -0.27 4.66 -22.27
C PHE A 156 1.21 4.82 -21.90
N HIS A 157 1.59 4.33 -20.72
CA HIS A 157 2.95 4.33 -20.22
C HIS A 157 3.74 3.12 -20.75
N VAL A 158 4.46 3.31 -21.86
CA VAL A 158 5.22 2.24 -22.53
C VAL A 158 6.71 2.25 -22.17
N SER A 159 7.31 3.44 -22.04
CA SER A 159 8.73 3.62 -21.76
C SER A 159 8.93 4.46 -20.50
N PRO A 160 9.75 4.01 -19.54
CA PRO A 160 10.03 4.78 -18.32
C PRO A 160 10.82 6.06 -18.59
N PHE A 161 11.35 6.26 -19.80
CA PHE A 161 12.11 7.45 -20.18
C PHE A 161 11.27 8.48 -20.94
N PHE A 162 9.94 8.31 -20.97
CA PHE A 162 9.03 9.29 -21.52
C PHE A 162 7.77 9.43 -20.65
N PRO A 163 7.31 10.67 -20.40
CA PRO A 163 6.04 10.91 -19.74
C PRO A 163 4.86 10.45 -20.61
N VAL A 164 3.67 10.30 -20.01
CA VAL A 164 2.40 10.06 -20.73
C VAL A 164 1.81 11.42 -21.12
N ARG A 165 2.37 12.02 -22.18
CA ARG A 165 1.91 13.29 -22.76
C ARG A 165 2.26 13.33 -24.24
N GLY A 166 1.67 14.27 -24.99
CA GLY A 166 1.87 14.38 -26.43
C GLY A 166 1.08 13.33 -27.20
N HIS A 167 1.50 13.03 -28.43
CA HIS A 167 0.72 12.18 -29.33
C HIS A 167 1.58 11.25 -30.16
N TYR A 168 0.97 10.15 -30.58
CA TYR A 168 1.47 9.24 -31.59
C TYR A 168 0.93 9.61 -32.96
N GLU A 169 1.78 9.48 -33.96
CA GLU A 169 1.42 9.41 -35.36
C GLU A 169 1.74 8.01 -35.87
N PHE A 170 0.70 7.27 -36.25
CA PHE A 170 0.81 5.96 -36.87
C PHE A 170 0.83 6.12 -38.39
N ARG A 171 1.83 5.53 -39.04
CA ARG A 171 1.92 5.41 -40.50
C ARG A 171 1.94 3.93 -40.85
N LEU A 172 0.82 3.40 -41.35
CA LEU A 172 0.60 1.96 -41.48
C LEU A 172 0.36 1.57 -42.94
N THR A 173 0.91 0.44 -43.35
CA THR A 173 0.60 -0.22 -44.62
C THR A 173 -0.37 -1.36 -44.39
N GLU A 174 -1.25 -1.64 -45.35
CA GLU A 174 -2.02 -2.88 -45.31
C GLU A 174 -1.11 -4.13 -45.42
N PRO A 175 -1.46 -5.24 -44.75
CA PRO A 175 -0.61 -6.43 -44.68
C PRO A 175 -0.66 -7.25 -45.98
N ASP A 176 0.08 -6.81 -47.02
CA ASP A 176 0.17 -7.52 -48.30
C ASP A 176 1.55 -8.15 -48.63
N GLN A 177 2.28 -7.67 -49.63
CA GLN A 177 3.61 -8.22 -50.01
C GLN A 177 4.71 -7.71 -49.08
N ALA A 178 4.54 -6.51 -48.54
CA ALA A 178 5.42 -5.89 -47.58
C ALA A 178 4.61 -5.18 -46.51
N ILE A 179 5.16 -5.12 -45.30
CA ILE A 179 4.67 -4.26 -44.22
C ILE A 179 5.75 -3.25 -43.91
N ASP A 180 5.34 -2.00 -43.70
CA ASP A 180 6.21 -0.89 -43.31
C ASP A 180 5.47 0.08 -42.39
N ASN A 181 5.36 -0.32 -41.14
CA ASN A 181 4.62 0.41 -40.12
C ASN A 181 5.58 1.27 -39.30
N THR A 182 5.27 2.55 -39.18
CA THR A 182 6.06 3.51 -38.41
C THR A 182 5.18 4.19 -37.36
N LEU A 183 5.67 4.22 -36.13
CA LEU A 183 5.10 4.94 -35.00
C LEU A 183 6.03 6.10 -34.65
N ASN A 184 5.57 7.31 -34.91
CA ASN A 184 6.24 8.54 -34.55
C ASN A 184 5.63 9.05 -33.24
N TYR A 185 6.46 9.39 -32.27
CA TYR A 185 6.01 9.95 -31.00
C TYR A 185 6.47 11.40 -30.89
N HIS A 186 5.50 12.29 -30.68
CA HIS A 186 5.71 13.73 -30.57
C HIS A 186 5.48 14.20 -29.14
N VAL A 187 6.41 15.00 -28.62
CA VAL A 187 6.29 15.69 -27.31
C VAL A 187 6.42 17.17 -27.59
N ASN A 188 5.41 17.96 -27.22
CA ASN A 188 5.33 19.40 -27.55
C ASN A 188 5.54 19.61 -29.07
N ASP A 189 4.86 18.79 -29.88
CA ASP A 189 4.95 18.73 -31.35
C ASP A 189 6.33 18.40 -31.95
N GLN A 190 7.36 18.22 -31.13
CA GLN A 190 8.67 17.76 -31.57
C GLN A 190 8.76 16.24 -31.61
N LEU A 191 9.26 15.70 -32.72
CA LEU A 191 9.48 14.27 -32.89
C LEU A 191 10.56 13.77 -31.90
N ALA A 192 10.12 12.96 -30.93
CA ALA A 192 10.96 12.48 -29.83
C ALA A 192 11.43 11.02 -30.02
N LEU A 193 10.62 10.18 -30.66
CA LEU A 193 10.92 8.77 -30.93
C LEU A 193 10.30 8.33 -32.25
N VAL A 194 11.04 7.52 -33.00
CA VAL A 194 10.57 6.79 -34.18
C VAL A 194 10.74 5.30 -33.91
N ALA A 195 9.67 4.53 -34.02
CA ALA A 195 9.70 3.08 -34.00
C ALA A 195 9.14 2.56 -35.31
N ARG A 196 9.96 1.85 -36.10
CA ARG A 196 9.59 1.32 -37.41
C ARG A 196 9.74 -0.19 -37.41
N ILE A 197 8.73 -0.88 -37.90
CA ILE A 197 8.77 -2.31 -38.21
C ILE A 197 8.51 -2.47 -39.70
N HIS A 198 9.43 -3.15 -40.38
CA HIS A 198 9.24 -3.48 -41.79
C HIS A 198 9.60 -4.94 -42.05
N GLY A 199 9.00 -5.53 -43.08
CA GLY A 199 9.27 -6.91 -43.47
C GLY A 199 8.66 -7.28 -44.81
N GLN A 200 9.21 -8.34 -45.40
CA GLN A 200 8.75 -8.90 -46.67
C GLN A 200 7.99 -10.21 -46.41
N ALA A 201 6.86 -10.38 -47.10
CA ALA A 201 5.98 -11.51 -46.91
C ALA A 201 6.56 -12.80 -47.51
N LYS A 202 6.29 -13.90 -46.82
CA LYS A 202 6.39 -15.27 -47.31
C LYS A 202 5.07 -15.98 -47.00
N PRO A 203 4.56 -16.84 -47.90
CA PRO A 203 3.38 -17.65 -47.59
C PRO A 203 3.61 -18.47 -46.32
N LEU A 204 2.61 -18.51 -45.42
CA LEU A 204 2.67 -19.36 -44.24
C LEU A 204 2.31 -20.79 -44.63
N THR A 205 3.33 -21.64 -44.75
CA THR A 205 3.22 -23.07 -45.05
C THR A 205 4.01 -23.86 -44.02
N ARG A 206 3.83 -25.19 -43.97
CA ARG A 206 4.61 -26.07 -43.09
C ARG A 206 6.13 -25.84 -43.27
N ASP A 207 6.59 -25.75 -44.51
CA ASP A 207 8.01 -25.62 -44.82
C ASP A 207 8.57 -24.24 -44.49
N SER A 208 7.82 -23.16 -44.79
CA SER A 208 8.27 -21.80 -44.47
C SER A 208 8.27 -21.58 -42.95
N LEU A 209 7.31 -22.15 -42.22
CA LEU A 209 7.26 -22.13 -40.77
C LEU A 209 8.43 -22.91 -40.16
N ALA A 210 8.68 -24.14 -40.62
CA ALA A 210 9.81 -24.95 -40.15
C ALA A 210 11.17 -24.26 -40.36
N ARG A 211 11.39 -23.70 -41.57
CA ARG A 211 12.62 -22.95 -41.87
C ARG A 211 12.77 -21.72 -40.96
N THR A 212 11.68 -21.03 -40.66
CA THR A 212 11.70 -19.85 -39.77
C THR A 212 12.06 -20.24 -38.33
N ILE A 213 11.48 -21.33 -37.81
CA ILE A 213 11.79 -21.87 -36.48
C ILE A 213 13.28 -22.22 -36.37
N ILE A 214 13.83 -22.90 -37.38
CA ILE A 214 15.24 -23.31 -37.41
C ILE A 214 16.18 -22.10 -37.53
N ALA A 215 15.84 -21.12 -38.37
CA ALA A 215 16.67 -19.93 -38.58
C ALA A 215 16.65 -18.99 -37.35
N HIS A 216 15.59 -19.01 -36.55
CA HIS A 216 15.41 -18.09 -35.43
C HIS A 216 14.91 -18.78 -34.13
N PRO A 217 15.69 -19.73 -33.57
CA PRO A 217 15.23 -20.62 -32.49
C PRO A 217 15.03 -19.93 -31.14
N ILE A 218 15.53 -18.71 -30.95
CA ILE A 218 15.33 -17.90 -29.74
C ILE A 218 14.81 -16.49 -30.06
N GLY A 219 14.44 -16.23 -31.32
CA GLY A 219 14.15 -14.88 -31.80
C GLY A 219 13.05 -14.16 -31.00
N ALA A 220 11.93 -14.85 -30.76
CA ALA A 220 10.80 -14.31 -30.00
C ALA A 220 11.14 -14.06 -28.52
N SER A 221 11.97 -14.92 -27.91
CA SER A 221 12.39 -14.81 -26.51
C SER A 221 13.39 -13.69 -26.25
N LEU A 222 14.09 -13.22 -27.30
CA LEU A 222 15.09 -12.14 -27.17
C LEU A 222 14.48 -10.73 -27.09
N THR A 223 13.18 -10.56 -27.34
CA THR A 223 12.53 -9.23 -27.36
C THR A 223 12.64 -8.52 -25.99
N MET A 224 12.22 -9.16 -24.90
CA MET A 224 12.27 -8.56 -23.55
C MET A 224 13.72 -8.32 -23.07
N PRO A 225 14.65 -9.28 -23.16
CA PRO A 225 16.07 -9.04 -22.84
C PRO A 225 16.68 -7.86 -23.62
N ARG A 226 16.35 -7.71 -24.91
CA ARG A 226 16.82 -6.57 -25.71
C ARG A 226 16.26 -5.24 -25.21
N ILE A 227 14.96 -5.19 -24.87
CA ILE A 227 14.34 -4.00 -24.30
C ILE A 227 15.01 -3.62 -22.97
N LEU A 228 15.18 -4.57 -22.06
CA LEU A 228 15.82 -4.35 -20.76
C LEU A 228 17.29 -3.92 -20.92
N TRP A 229 18.03 -4.54 -21.83
CA TRP A 229 19.42 -4.16 -22.13
C TRP A 229 19.54 -2.74 -22.67
N GLN A 230 18.64 -2.33 -23.57
CA GLN A 230 18.63 -0.96 -24.07
C GLN A 230 18.18 0.04 -23.00
N ALA A 231 17.22 -0.33 -22.14
CA ALA A 231 16.81 0.49 -21.01
C ALA A 231 17.95 0.69 -20.00
N ALA A 232 18.68 -0.38 -19.68
CA ALA A 232 19.90 -0.34 -18.87
C ALA A 232 20.95 0.63 -19.43
N LYS A 233 21.21 0.58 -20.75
CA LYS A 233 22.12 1.52 -21.42
C LYS A 233 21.63 2.96 -21.30
N LEU A 234 20.34 3.21 -21.53
CA LEU A 234 19.76 4.55 -21.45
C LEU A 234 19.83 5.12 -20.02
N HIS A 235 19.55 4.31 -19.00
CA HIS A 235 19.61 4.76 -17.62
C HIS A 235 21.05 4.94 -17.12
N TRP A 236 21.90 3.92 -17.23
CA TRP A 236 23.24 3.96 -16.62
C TRP A 236 24.29 4.64 -17.50
N GLN A 237 24.28 4.43 -18.82
CA GLN A 237 25.29 5.03 -19.71
C GLN A 237 24.90 6.44 -20.16
N ARG A 238 23.61 6.71 -20.31
CA ARG A 238 23.09 8.00 -20.83
C ARG A 238 22.41 8.86 -19.75
N ARG A 239 22.36 8.39 -18.49
CA ARG A 239 21.82 9.13 -17.32
C ARG A 239 20.43 9.70 -17.54
N LEU A 240 19.57 9.00 -18.28
CA LEU A 240 18.20 9.45 -18.51
C LEU A 240 17.36 9.33 -17.23
N PRO A 241 16.56 10.37 -16.90
CA PRO A 241 15.61 10.30 -15.80
C PRO A 241 14.53 9.26 -16.10
N VAL A 242 14.11 8.57 -15.04
CA VAL A 242 13.05 7.57 -15.05
C VAL A 242 11.80 8.24 -14.51
N TYR A 243 10.75 8.28 -15.32
CA TYR A 243 9.44 8.73 -14.89
C TYR A 243 8.73 7.59 -14.15
N GLN A 244 8.10 7.92 -13.02
CA GLN A 244 7.22 6.97 -12.36
C GLN A 244 6.02 6.66 -13.26
N LYS A 245 5.58 5.42 -13.21
CA LYS A 245 4.41 4.96 -13.96
C LYS A 245 3.16 5.62 -13.34
N PRO A 246 2.39 6.42 -14.10
CA PRO A 246 1.13 6.96 -13.60
C PRO A 246 0.06 5.87 -13.51
N VAL A 247 -0.98 6.11 -12.71
CA VAL A 247 -2.20 5.30 -12.78
C VAL A 247 -2.83 5.51 -14.16
N PRO A 248 -3.15 4.46 -14.92
CA PRO A 248 -3.83 4.63 -16.20
C PRO A 248 -5.23 5.20 -16.04
N ASP A 249 -5.55 6.27 -16.78
CA ASP A 249 -6.85 6.95 -16.75
C ASP A 249 -7.81 6.51 -17.86
N SER A 250 -7.30 5.81 -18.89
CA SER A 250 -8.09 5.42 -20.06
C SER A 250 -8.78 4.07 -19.86
N VAL A 251 -10.09 4.01 -20.14
CA VAL A 251 -10.92 2.80 -20.16
C VAL A 251 -10.42 1.74 -21.14
N MET A 252 -9.62 2.13 -22.15
CA MET A 252 -9.01 1.22 -23.11
C MET A 252 -7.73 0.55 -22.58
N THR A 253 -7.33 0.83 -21.33
CA THR A 253 -6.18 0.19 -20.67
C THR A 253 -6.62 -1.00 -19.84
N ILE A 254 -6.10 -2.17 -20.20
CA ILE A 254 -6.48 -3.45 -19.63
C ILE A 254 -5.30 -3.97 -18.80
N ARG A 255 -5.59 -4.47 -17.59
CA ARG A 255 -4.60 -4.91 -16.60
C ARG A 255 -4.66 -6.41 -16.31
N PRO A 256 -4.33 -7.31 -17.25
CA PRO A 256 -4.17 -8.70 -16.91
C PRO A 256 -2.71 -8.91 -16.49
N VAL A 257 -2.36 -8.68 -15.22
CA VAL A 257 -1.10 -9.22 -14.69
C VAL A 257 -1.39 -10.66 -14.26
N PRO A 258 -1.05 -11.69 -15.07
CA PRO A 258 -1.26 -13.06 -14.64
C PRO A 258 -0.39 -13.33 -13.40
N ALA A 259 -0.94 -14.07 -12.44
CA ALA A 259 -0.21 -14.50 -11.25
C ALA A 259 1.12 -15.16 -11.63
N THR A 260 2.24 -14.61 -11.15
CA THR A 260 3.55 -15.26 -11.27
C THR A 260 3.59 -16.56 -10.47
N LEU A 261 4.62 -17.40 -10.67
CA LEU A 261 4.75 -18.64 -9.90
C LEU A 261 4.79 -18.37 -8.39
N ILE A 262 5.48 -17.31 -7.96
CA ILE A 262 5.56 -16.95 -6.55
C ILE A 262 4.22 -16.44 -6.01
N ASP A 263 3.43 -15.72 -6.83
CA ASP A 263 2.08 -15.28 -6.45
C ASP A 263 1.14 -16.48 -6.27
N ARG A 264 1.27 -17.52 -7.11
CA ARG A 264 0.49 -18.77 -6.99
C ARG A 264 0.87 -19.59 -5.76
N ILE A 265 2.15 -19.62 -5.40
CA ILE A 265 2.62 -20.26 -4.16
C ILE A 265 2.07 -19.48 -2.96
N GLY A 266 2.16 -18.14 -2.99
CA GLY A 266 1.58 -17.28 -1.97
C GLY A 266 0.07 -17.48 -1.86
N PHE A 267 -0.64 -17.62 -2.98
CA PHE A 267 -2.08 -17.86 -3.01
C PHE A 267 -2.41 -19.15 -2.25
N LYS A 268 -1.75 -20.26 -2.57
CA LYS A 268 -1.95 -21.54 -1.87
C LYS A 268 -1.69 -21.45 -0.37
N MET A 269 -0.66 -20.71 0.05
CA MET A 269 -0.36 -20.55 1.48
C MET A 269 -1.40 -19.68 2.19
N VAL A 270 -1.80 -18.55 1.59
CA VAL A 270 -2.82 -17.66 2.16
C VAL A 270 -4.16 -18.37 2.24
N THR A 271 -4.59 -19.08 1.20
CA THR A 271 -5.86 -19.83 1.25
C THR A 271 -5.80 -21.02 2.19
N GLY A 272 -4.65 -21.69 2.32
CA GLY A 272 -4.43 -22.75 3.30
C GLY A 272 -4.41 -22.25 4.75
N PHE A 273 -4.01 -21.00 4.98
CA PHE A 273 -4.15 -20.32 6.27
C PHE A 273 -5.62 -20.00 6.56
N LEU A 274 -6.30 -19.34 5.62
CA LEU A 274 -7.71 -18.96 5.78
C LEU A 274 -8.64 -20.17 5.93
N SER A 275 -8.32 -21.32 5.32
CA SER A 275 -9.12 -22.55 5.48
C SER A 275 -9.14 -23.11 6.91
N ARG A 276 -8.32 -22.59 7.81
CA ARG A 276 -8.28 -22.97 9.22
C ARG A 276 -9.12 -22.06 10.12
N LEU A 277 -9.78 -21.04 9.54
CA LEU A 277 -10.61 -20.10 10.26
C LEU A 277 -11.72 -20.85 11.01
N PRO A 278 -11.68 -20.91 12.36
CA PRO A 278 -12.61 -21.72 13.14
C PRO A 278 -13.93 -20.99 13.40
N GLN A 279 -13.93 -19.66 13.40
CA GLN A 279 -15.11 -18.82 13.65
C GLN A 279 -15.20 -17.71 12.60
N GLY A 280 -16.43 -17.38 12.20
CA GLY A 280 -16.74 -16.40 11.16
C GLY A 280 -16.53 -16.91 9.73
N GLU A 281 -16.78 -16.04 8.76
CA GLU A 281 -16.67 -16.34 7.34
C GLU A 281 -15.88 -15.24 6.62
N ILE A 282 -14.89 -15.63 5.80
CA ILE A 282 -14.18 -14.72 4.89
C ILE A 282 -14.47 -15.10 3.44
N LYS A 283 -15.12 -14.17 2.71
CA LYS A 283 -15.40 -14.27 1.26
C LYS A 283 -14.30 -13.56 0.48
N LEU A 284 -13.38 -14.33 -0.07
CA LEU A 284 -12.27 -13.84 -0.90
C LEU A 284 -12.70 -13.72 -2.37
N LYS A 285 -12.48 -12.55 -2.96
CA LYS A 285 -12.53 -12.32 -4.41
C LYS A 285 -11.11 -12.07 -4.93
N THR A 286 -10.67 -12.80 -5.95
CA THR A 286 -9.33 -12.67 -6.55
C THR A 286 -9.33 -11.69 -7.75
N PRO A 287 -8.14 -11.26 -8.23
CA PRO A 287 -8.04 -10.33 -9.36
C PRO A 287 -8.64 -10.84 -10.68
N ASP A 288 -8.70 -12.15 -10.85
CA ASP A 288 -9.33 -12.85 -11.98
C ASP A 288 -10.82 -13.19 -11.74
N ASP A 289 -11.45 -12.49 -10.79
CA ASP A 289 -12.88 -12.58 -10.48
C ASP A 289 -13.33 -13.95 -9.92
N LEU A 290 -12.40 -14.77 -9.44
CA LEU A 290 -12.74 -16.02 -8.76
C LEU A 290 -13.13 -15.75 -7.30
N HIS A 291 -14.09 -16.52 -6.82
CA HIS A 291 -14.66 -16.39 -5.49
C HIS A 291 -14.36 -17.63 -4.65
N TYR A 292 -13.88 -17.41 -3.42
CA TYR A 292 -13.60 -18.43 -2.42
C TYR A 292 -14.27 -18.04 -1.11
N SER A 293 -14.73 -19.02 -0.33
CA SER A 293 -15.21 -18.80 1.04
C SER A 293 -14.42 -19.65 2.01
N PHE A 294 -14.11 -19.09 3.17
CA PHE A 294 -13.35 -19.72 4.25
C PHE A 294 -14.08 -19.57 5.57
N GLY A 295 -13.99 -20.58 6.44
CA GLY A 295 -14.81 -20.68 7.65
C GLY A 295 -16.13 -21.40 7.42
N GLU A 296 -17.07 -21.24 8.35
CA GLU A 296 -18.40 -21.83 8.25
C GLU A 296 -19.32 -20.95 7.39
N ALA A 297 -19.95 -21.54 6.36
CA ALA A 297 -20.79 -20.80 5.44
C ALA A 297 -22.01 -20.18 6.16
N GLY A 298 -22.17 -18.86 6.07
CA GLY A 298 -23.24 -18.13 6.76
C GLY A 298 -22.96 -17.82 8.23
N ALA A 299 -21.77 -18.12 8.75
CA ALA A 299 -21.37 -17.68 10.07
C ALA A 299 -21.25 -16.14 10.16
N SER A 300 -21.46 -15.62 11.36
CA SER A 300 -21.28 -14.19 11.68
C SER A 300 -20.00 -14.00 12.49
N PRO A 301 -19.13 -13.02 12.15
CA PRO A 301 -19.27 -12.09 11.04
C PRO A 301 -18.92 -12.72 9.67
N SER A 302 -19.56 -12.24 8.60
CA SER A 302 -19.28 -12.63 7.20
C SER A 302 -18.65 -11.46 6.46
N ILE A 303 -17.35 -11.54 6.20
CA ILE A 303 -16.51 -10.41 5.77
C ILE A 303 -15.98 -10.62 4.35
N LYS A 304 -16.02 -9.57 3.53
CA LYS A 304 -15.56 -9.62 2.13
C LYS A 304 -14.12 -9.12 2.02
N LEU A 305 -13.23 -9.95 1.50
CA LEU A 305 -11.86 -9.59 1.15
C LEU A 305 -11.72 -9.57 -0.39
N ALA A 306 -11.52 -8.40 -0.98
CA ALA A 306 -11.36 -8.25 -2.42
C ALA A 306 -9.90 -7.93 -2.77
N VAL A 307 -9.20 -8.89 -3.37
CA VAL A 307 -7.82 -8.74 -3.84
C VAL A 307 -7.84 -8.22 -5.28
N LYS A 308 -7.20 -7.07 -5.50
CA LYS A 308 -7.13 -6.38 -6.79
C LYS A 308 -5.87 -6.77 -7.59
N GLU A 309 -4.79 -7.13 -6.90
CA GLU A 309 -3.49 -7.45 -7.53
C GLU A 309 -2.91 -8.76 -6.98
N PHE A 310 -2.47 -9.68 -7.86
CA PHE A 310 -1.94 -10.99 -7.44
C PHE A 310 -0.68 -10.90 -6.57
N GLN A 311 0.04 -9.78 -6.64
CA GLN A 311 1.21 -9.54 -5.80
C GLN A 311 0.89 -9.49 -4.30
N PHE A 312 -0.37 -9.23 -3.92
CA PHE A 312 -0.86 -9.34 -2.55
C PHE A 312 -0.41 -10.66 -1.91
N PHE A 313 -0.63 -11.79 -2.60
CA PHE A 313 -0.38 -13.11 -2.05
C PHE A 313 1.10 -13.37 -1.75
N ARG A 314 2.02 -12.96 -2.63
CA ARG A 314 3.46 -13.07 -2.34
C ARG A 314 3.90 -12.14 -1.21
N ARG A 315 3.28 -10.96 -1.06
CA ARG A 315 3.64 -9.98 -0.01
C ARG A 315 3.25 -10.51 1.36
N VAL A 316 2.02 -11.00 1.51
CA VAL A 316 1.53 -11.63 2.75
C VAL A 316 2.38 -12.84 3.10
N MET A 317 2.66 -13.72 2.12
CA MET A 317 3.52 -14.87 2.31
C MET A 317 4.94 -14.51 2.80
N LEU A 318 5.58 -13.49 2.19
CA LEU A 318 6.96 -13.14 2.49
C LEU A 318 7.12 -12.26 3.73
N SER A 319 6.12 -11.42 4.04
CA SER A 319 6.23 -10.36 5.05
C SER A 319 5.11 -10.37 6.09
N GLY A 320 4.24 -11.38 6.11
CA GLY A 320 3.21 -11.55 7.14
C GLY A 320 2.28 -10.34 7.27
N ASP A 321 2.06 -9.91 8.51
CA ASP A 321 1.28 -8.73 8.89
C ASP A 321 1.77 -7.44 8.21
N ILE A 322 3.09 -7.26 8.10
CA ILE A 322 3.69 -6.11 7.41
C ILE A 322 3.29 -6.13 5.93
N GLY A 323 3.39 -7.30 5.28
CA GLY A 323 3.01 -7.47 3.88
C GLY A 323 1.52 -7.22 3.64
N PHE A 324 0.67 -7.67 4.57
CA PHE A 324 -0.78 -7.49 4.52
C PHE A 324 -1.17 -6.00 4.61
N GLY A 325 -0.63 -5.27 5.58
CA GLY A 325 -0.90 -3.83 5.76
C GLY A 325 -0.31 -2.93 4.68
N GLU A 326 0.91 -3.24 4.19
CA GLU A 326 1.48 -2.49 3.06
C GLU A 326 0.69 -2.73 1.77
N ALA A 327 0.21 -3.97 1.54
CA ALA A 327 -0.64 -4.26 0.41
C ALA A 327 -1.98 -3.50 0.47
N TYR A 328 -2.54 -3.26 1.66
CA TYR A 328 -3.72 -2.39 1.81
C TYR A 328 -3.38 -0.94 1.48
N THR A 329 -2.26 -0.44 2.04
CA THR A 329 -1.78 0.92 1.82
C THR A 329 -1.54 1.21 0.34
N ASP A 330 -0.99 0.24 -0.40
CA ASP A 330 -0.74 0.35 -1.84
C ASP A 330 -2.00 0.10 -2.70
N GLY A 331 -3.10 -0.34 -2.09
CA GLY A 331 -4.37 -0.59 -2.77
C GLY A 331 -4.46 -1.94 -3.48
N ASP A 332 -3.58 -2.90 -3.16
CA ASP A 332 -3.58 -4.25 -3.73
C ASP A 332 -4.80 -5.08 -3.31
N TRP A 333 -5.46 -4.72 -2.21
CA TRP A 333 -6.69 -5.33 -1.73
C TRP A 333 -7.58 -4.33 -1.00
N THR A 334 -8.84 -4.69 -0.78
CA THR A 334 -9.82 -3.87 -0.05
C THR A 334 -10.87 -4.77 0.62
N THR A 335 -11.62 -4.21 1.56
CA THR A 335 -12.74 -4.85 2.26
C THR A 335 -13.82 -3.79 2.51
N SER A 336 -15.07 -4.20 2.62
CA SER A 336 -16.16 -3.32 3.04
C SER A 336 -16.15 -3.03 4.54
N ASP A 337 -15.47 -3.87 5.31
CA ASP A 337 -15.35 -3.76 6.76
C ASP A 337 -13.91 -4.11 7.17
N LEU A 338 -13.08 -3.07 7.31
CA LEU A 338 -11.67 -3.23 7.66
C LEU A 338 -11.47 -3.54 9.15
N PRO A 339 -12.10 -2.81 10.09
CA PRO A 339 -12.05 -3.18 11.50
C PRO A 339 -12.54 -4.59 11.74
N GLY A 340 -13.70 -4.97 11.20
CA GLY A 340 -14.24 -6.33 11.36
C GLY A 340 -13.31 -7.40 10.82
N LEU A 341 -12.66 -7.18 9.66
CA LEU A 341 -11.71 -8.15 9.10
C LEU A 341 -10.52 -8.35 10.04
N LEU A 342 -9.96 -7.26 10.56
CA LEU A 342 -8.79 -7.31 11.43
C LEU A 342 -9.16 -7.89 12.80
N THR A 343 -10.32 -7.56 13.36
CA THR A 343 -10.83 -8.15 14.62
C THR A 343 -11.04 -9.64 14.46
N LEU A 344 -11.70 -10.08 13.38
CA LEU A 344 -11.92 -11.51 13.11
C LEU A 344 -10.59 -12.27 13.01
N LEU A 345 -9.59 -11.69 12.34
CA LEU A 345 -8.27 -12.32 12.24
C LEU A 345 -7.54 -12.35 13.60
N ALA A 346 -7.70 -11.32 14.43
CA ALA A 346 -7.10 -11.21 15.75
C ALA A 346 -7.72 -12.19 16.78
N GLU A 347 -9.05 -12.31 16.81
CA GLU A 347 -9.76 -13.24 17.70
C GLU A 347 -9.41 -14.71 17.41
N ASN A 348 -9.09 -15.01 16.16
CA ASN A 348 -8.71 -16.35 15.73
C ASN A 348 -7.19 -16.58 15.76
N GLU A 349 -6.38 -15.61 16.24
CA GLU A 349 -4.91 -15.68 16.22
C GLU A 349 -4.39 -16.96 16.88
N ASP A 350 -4.82 -17.30 18.10
CA ASP A 350 -4.27 -18.45 18.85
C ASP A 350 -4.54 -19.82 18.16
N VAL A 351 -5.60 -19.94 17.34
CA VAL A 351 -5.91 -21.17 16.58
C VAL A 351 -5.23 -21.18 15.21
N MET A 352 -5.05 -20.00 14.62
CA MET A 352 -4.37 -19.81 13.36
C MET A 352 -2.84 -19.71 13.50
N ASP A 353 -2.32 -19.53 14.73
CA ASP A 353 -0.90 -19.42 15.09
C ASP A 353 -0.22 -20.79 15.05
N ASP A 354 -0.14 -21.33 13.84
CA ASP A 354 0.81 -22.38 13.54
C ASP A 354 2.19 -21.72 13.46
N ARG A 355 3.02 -21.94 14.49
CA ARG A 355 4.44 -21.52 14.53
C ARG A 355 5.22 -21.96 13.29
N SER A 356 4.68 -22.87 12.47
CA SER A 356 5.23 -23.30 11.18
C SER A 356 4.90 -22.41 9.97
N ILE A 357 3.88 -21.54 9.99
CA ILE A 357 3.38 -20.85 8.77
C ILE A 357 3.87 -19.40 8.63
N MET A 358 4.35 -18.75 9.68
CA MET A 358 4.81 -17.35 9.58
C MET A 358 6.34 -17.20 9.46
N SER A 359 7.09 -18.24 9.10
CA SER A 359 8.56 -18.20 9.04
C SER A 359 9.13 -17.85 7.65
N SER A 360 8.99 -16.60 7.22
CA SER A 360 10.20 -15.95 6.70
C SER A 360 11.00 -15.50 7.92
N LEU A 361 11.70 -16.45 8.57
CA LEU A 361 12.69 -16.13 9.61
C LEU A 361 13.59 -14.98 9.12
N MET A 362 13.92 -14.98 7.83
CA MET A 362 14.70 -13.93 7.19
C MET A 362 13.99 -12.57 7.10
N GLY A 363 12.69 -12.51 6.78
CA GLY A 363 11.96 -11.24 6.73
C GLY A 363 11.78 -10.61 8.11
N ARG A 364 11.46 -11.45 9.11
CA ARG A 364 11.36 -11.04 10.52
C ARG A 364 12.70 -10.64 11.09
N LEU A 365 13.79 -11.36 10.78
CA LEU A 365 15.15 -11.01 11.19
C LEU A 365 15.61 -9.69 10.54
N VAL A 366 15.40 -9.49 9.24
CA VAL A 366 15.77 -8.23 8.57
C VAL A 366 15.02 -7.03 9.14
N ASN A 367 13.71 -7.15 9.37
CA ASN A 367 12.92 -6.08 9.99
C ASN A 367 13.31 -5.86 11.47
N TYR A 368 13.61 -6.94 12.21
CA TYR A 368 14.14 -6.84 13.57
C TYR A 368 15.50 -6.14 13.63
N PHE A 369 16.46 -6.50 12.78
CA PHE A 369 17.76 -5.83 12.70
C PHE A 369 17.61 -4.36 12.29
N ARG A 370 16.70 -4.04 11.36
CA ARG A 370 16.38 -2.65 11.00
C ARG A 370 15.76 -1.88 12.18
N HIS A 371 14.92 -2.54 12.99
CA HIS A 371 14.37 -1.95 14.21
C HIS A 371 15.47 -1.68 15.24
N LEU A 372 16.40 -2.61 15.46
CA LEU A 372 17.52 -2.44 16.40
C LEU A 372 18.41 -1.23 16.05
N GLN A 373 18.41 -0.77 14.79
CA GLN A 373 19.13 0.44 14.36
C GLN A 373 18.42 1.76 14.73
N ARG A 374 17.25 1.72 15.38
CA ARG A 374 16.51 2.90 15.88
C ARG A 374 16.40 2.92 17.42
N PRO A 375 17.52 3.06 18.16
CA PRO A 375 17.49 3.00 19.62
C PRO A 375 16.85 4.24 20.26
N ASN A 376 16.09 4.04 21.36
CA ASN A 376 15.44 5.09 22.18
C ASN A 376 16.45 5.85 23.09
N THR A 377 17.54 6.31 22.48
CA THR A 377 18.47 7.30 23.08
C THR A 377 17.80 8.68 23.11
N ILE A 378 18.33 9.66 23.84
CA ILE A 378 17.76 11.03 23.88
C ILE A 378 17.57 11.60 22.46
N ARG A 379 18.61 11.53 21.62
CA ARG A 379 18.53 11.95 20.21
C ARG A 379 17.62 11.05 19.37
N GLY A 380 17.56 9.76 19.67
CA GLY A 380 16.73 8.78 18.97
C GLY A 380 15.24 8.93 19.25
N SER A 381 14.84 9.06 20.51
CA SER A 381 13.44 9.31 20.93
C SER A 381 12.93 10.61 20.33
N ALA A 382 13.72 11.70 20.37
CA ALA A 382 13.35 12.95 19.71
C ALA A 382 13.17 12.78 18.19
N ARG A 383 14.03 12.01 17.51
CA ARG A 383 13.89 11.72 16.08
C ARG A 383 12.67 10.85 15.76
N ASN A 384 12.41 9.80 16.56
CA ASN A 384 11.29 8.89 16.35
C ASN A 384 9.93 9.58 16.59
N ILE A 385 9.87 10.44 17.62
CA ILE A 385 8.72 11.33 17.87
C ILE A 385 8.59 12.31 16.71
N LYS A 386 9.68 12.93 16.27
CA LYS A 386 9.66 13.81 15.09
C LYS A 386 9.13 13.11 13.82
N GLU A 387 9.57 11.88 13.50
CA GLU A 387 9.08 11.16 12.30
C GLU A 387 7.56 10.88 12.33
N HIS A 388 6.94 10.72 13.50
CA HIS A 388 5.48 10.54 13.64
C HIS A 388 4.71 11.87 13.75
N TYR A 389 5.29 12.88 14.40
CA TYR A 389 4.69 14.20 14.64
C TYR A 389 5.14 15.29 13.65
N ASP A 390 5.95 14.95 12.63
CA ASP A 390 6.19 15.78 11.43
C ASP A 390 4.87 15.97 10.61
N LEU A 391 3.78 15.35 11.04
CA LEU A 391 2.42 15.62 10.58
C LEU A 391 1.92 16.94 11.18
N SER A 392 1.36 17.78 10.32
CA SER A 392 0.85 19.09 10.72
C SER A 392 -0.25 18.98 11.79
N ASN A 393 -0.29 19.94 12.72
CA ASN A 393 -1.42 20.07 13.67
C ASN A 393 -2.78 20.13 12.93
N ALA A 394 -2.79 20.67 11.70
CA ALA A 394 -3.96 20.68 10.83
C ALA A 394 -4.46 19.26 10.51
N PHE A 395 -3.58 18.29 10.29
CA PHE A 395 -3.98 16.90 10.11
C PHE A 395 -4.58 16.28 11.37
N PHE A 396 -3.94 16.46 12.54
CA PHE A 396 -4.50 15.94 13.79
C PHE A 396 -5.89 16.55 14.09
N ALA A 397 -6.09 17.83 13.79
CA ALA A 397 -7.37 18.51 13.96
C ALA A 397 -8.51 17.96 13.06
N THR A 398 -8.21 17.16 12.04
CA THR A 398 -9.25 16.55 11.19
C THR A 398 -9.96 15.39 11.86
N PHE A 399 -9.43 14.84 12.96
CA PHE A 399 -10.05 13.70 13.65
C PHE A 399 -10.02 13.78 15.18
N LEU A 400 -9.14 14.59 15.76
CA LEU A 400 -9.19 14.88 17.19
C LEU A 400 -10.33 15.85 17.52
N ASP A 401 -10.75 15.83 18.78
CA ASP A 401 -11.65 16.83 19.32
C ASP A 401 -10.92 18.18 19.56
N GLN A 402 -11.66 19.20 19.97
CA GLN A 402 -11.12 20.57 20.16
C GLN A 402 -10.01 20.63 21.22
N THR A 403 -9.92 19.65 22.12
CA THR A 403 -8.84 19.57 23.10
C THR A 403 -7.50 19.12 22.50
N MET A 404 -7.48 18.64 21.25
CA MET A 404 -6.31 18.05 20.59
C MET A 404 -5.71 16.90 21.42
N THR A 405 -6.56 16.09 22.04
CA THR A 405 -6.13 14.98 22.91
C THR A 405 -5.92 13.70 22.11
N TYR A 406 -4.67 13.37 21.80
CA TYR A 406 -4.30 12.13 21.12
C TYR A 406 -3.95 11.02 22.12
N SER A 407 -4.97 10.56 22.84
CA SER A 407 -4.90 9.44 23.79
C SER A 407 -6.31 8.87 23.98
N CYS A 408 -6.44 7.70 24.61
CA CYS A 408 -7.73 7.08 24.90
C CYS A 408 -8.69 8.01 25.67
N ALA A 409 -9.95 8.07 25.24
CA ALA A 409 -11.05 8.71 25.97
C ALA A 409 -11.66 7.75 27.01
N ARG A 410 -12.66 8.20 27.78
CA ARG A 410 -13.42 7.33 28.69
C ARG A 410 -14.92 7.54 28.48
N PHE A 411 -15.62 6.47 28.09
CA PHE A 411 -17.06 6.49 27.84
C PHE A 411 -17.77 5.91 29.08
N ILE A 412 -18.67 6.68 29.69
CA ILE A 412 -19.43 6.24 30.87
C ILE A 412 -20.70 5.53 30.40
N ASN A 413 -21.42 6.13 29.44
CA ASN A 413 -22.69 5.60 28.92
C ASN A 413 -22.64 5.27 27.42
N GLY A 414 -21.63 5.76 26.68
CA GLY A 414 -21.41 5.52 25.25
C GLY A 414 -22.04 6.58 24.32
N ASP A 415 -22.96 7.40 24.82
CA ASP A 415 -23.64 8.46 24.08
C ASP A 415 -22.90 9.81 24.11
N GLU A 416 -21.82 9.90 24.90
CA GLU A 416 -21.03 11.13 25.03
C GLU A 416 -20.38 11.52 23.71
N THR A 417 -20.15 12.82 23.48
CA THR A 417 -19.24 13.24 22.39
C THR A 417 -17.81 12.81 22.70
N LEU A 418 -16.93 12.74 21.68
CA LEU A 418 -15.51 12.44 21.90
C LEU A 418 -14.88 13.45 22.87
N GLU A 419 -15.22 14.74 22.75
CA GLU A 419 -14.77 15.79 23.66
C GLU A 419 -15.20 15.53 25.11
N GLN A 420 -16.47 15.18 25.33
CA GLN A 420 -16.99 14.86 26.65
C GLN A 420 -16.31 13.61 27.22
N ALA A 421 -16.07 12.58 26.41
CA ALA A 421 -15.37 11.37 26.83
C ALA A 421 -13.89 11.64 27.17
N GLN A 422 -13.22 12.53 26.44
CA GLN A 422 -11.86 12.97 26.79
C GLN A 422 -11.86 13.73 28.12
N ARG A 423 -12.83 14.62 28.33
CA ARG A 423 -13.00 15.34 29.60
C ARG A 423 -13.25 14.37 30.76
N ASN A 424 -14.12 13.38 30.59
CA ASN A 424 -14.38 12.33 31.57
C ASN A 424 -13.09 11.59 31.97
N LYS A 425 -12.24 11.27 30.98
CA LYS A 425 -10.93 10.65 31.22
C LYS A 425 -10.02 11.54 32.06
N LEU A 426 -9.89 12.83 31.71
CA LEU A 426 -9.02 13.77 32.43
C LEU A 426 -9.49 13.98 33.87
N GLN A 427 -10.80 14.17 34.07
CA GLN A 427 -11.41 14.33 35.40
C GLN A 427 -11.24 13.07 36.26
N SER A 428 -11.34 11.88 35.66
CA SER A 428 -11.06 10.62 36.35
C SER A 428 -9.61 10.53 36.82
N ILE A 429 -8.65 10.93 35.98
CA ILE A 429 -7.23 10.99 36.35
C ILE A 429 -7.00 11.98 37.51
N ILE A 430 -7.59 13.17 37.43
CA ILE A 430 -7.51 14.21 38.47
C ILE A 430 -8.03 13.67 39.82
N ALA A 431 -9.21 13.06 39.80
CA ALA A 431 -9.84 12.49 40.99
C ALA A 431 -9.03 11.33 41.59
N LYS A 432 -8.61 10.35 40.79
CA LYS A 432 -7.84 9.18 41.25
C LYS A 432 -6.48 9.58 41.84
N THR A 433 -5.84 10.60 41.28
CA THR A 433 -4.55 11.12 41.77
C THR A 433 -4.73 11.99 43.03
N GLY A 434 -5.96 12.44 43.29
CA GLY A 434 -6.30 13.34 44.39
C GLY A 434 -5.59 14.69 44.25
N ILE A 435 -5.65 15.29 43.06
CA ILE A 435 -5.09 16.62 42.80
C ILE A 435 -6.05 17.68 43.38
N GLY A 436 -5.52 18.60 44.19
CA GLY A 436 -6.21 19.75 44.77
C GLY A 436 -5.52 21.08 44.49
N ALA A 437 -6.09 22.18 45.00
CA ALA A 437 -5.64 23.55 44.73
C ALA A 437 -4.21 23.86 45.15
N ASP A 438 -3.72 23.19 46.20
CA ASP A 438 -2.38 23.40 46.77
C ASP A 438 -1.31 22.52 46.10
N ASP A 439 -1.69 21.64 45.18
CA ASP A 439 -0.76 20.73 44.52
C ASP A 439 0.07 21.41 43.42
N HIS A 440 1.31 20.95 43.29
CA HIS A 440 2.14 21.19 42.11
C HIS A 440 2.33 19.88 41.35
N VAL A 441 1.69 19.79 40.19
CA VAL A 441 1.63 18.60 39.35
C VAL A 441 2.70 18.66 38.27
N LEU A 442 3.46 17.59 38.10
CA LEU A 442 4.29 17.36 36.91
C LEU A 442 3.54 16.52 35.90
N GLU A 443 3.34 17.03 34.69
CA GLU A 443 2.84 16.27 33.55
C GLU A 443 4.00 15.85 32.64
N ILE A 444 4.26 14.55 32.57
CA ILE A 444 5.31 13.97 31.73
C ILE A 444 4.72 13.58 30.37
N GLY A 445 5.09 14.29 29.32
CA GLY A 445 4.54 14.11 27.97
C GLY A 445 3.26 14.91 27.77
N CYS A 446 3.32 16.23 27.94
CA CYS A 446 2.13 17.08 28.03
C CYS A 446 1.34 17.28 26.73
N GLY A 447 1.81 16.74 25.60
CA GLY A 447 1.16 16.88 24.29
C GLY A 447 0.80 18.33 23.98
N TRP A 448 -0.47 18.56 23.60
CA TRP A 448 -1.03 19.88 23.33
C TRP A 448 -1.60 20.58 24.58
N GLY A 449 -1.35 20.07 25.79
CA GLY A 449 -1.67 20.74 27.06
C GLY A 449 -3.10 20.53 27.58
N SER A 450 -3.85 19.56 27.05
CA SER A 450 -5.25 19.35 27.44
C SER A 450 -5.42 18.96 28.91
N PHE A 451 -4.56 18.09 29.45
CA PHE A 451 -4.59 17.74 30.87
C PHE A 451 -4.23 18.94 31.76
N ALA A 452 -3.15 19.66 31.44
CA ALA A 452 -2.73 20.82 32.22
C ALA A 452 -3.85 21.86 32.34
N ILE A 453 -4.54 22.17 31.23
CA ILE A 453 -5.67 23.11 31.21
C ILE A 453 -6.82 22.59 32.08
N GLU A 454 -7.27 21.34 31.88
CA GLU A 454 -8.39 20.78 32.66
C GLU A 454 -8.06 20.71 34.16
N ALA A 455 -6.84 20.31 34.53
CA ALA A 455 -6.41 20.19 35.93
C ALA A 455 -6.43 21.54 36.66
N VAL A 456 -5.90 22.60 36.03
CA VAL A 456 -5.90 23.94 36.61
C VAL A 456 -7.31 24.53 36.64
N GLN A 457 -8.12 24.36 35.58
CA GLN A 457 -9.50 24.85 35.56
C GLN A 457 -10.36 24.18 36.64
N GLN A 458 -10.17 22.87 36.87
CA GLN A 458 -10.98 22.12 37.82
C GLN A 458 -10.57 22.36 39.27
N THR A 459 -9.27 22.51 39.54
CA THR A 459 -8.75 22.47 40.92
C THR A 459 -8.01 23.73 41.36
N GLY A 460 -7.53 24.56 40.43
CA GLY A 460 -6.66 25.70 40.72
C GLY A 460 -5.20 25.32 41.05
N CYS A 461 -4.81 24.06 40.87
CA CYS A 461 -3.45 23.58 41.09
C CYS A 461 -2.42 24.29 40.19
N ARG A 462 -1.14 24.00 40.41
CA ARG A 462 -0.06 24.39 39.50
C ARG A 462 0.37 23.20 38.66
N VAL A 463 0.63 23.40 37.39
CA VAL A 463 1.11 22.34 36.49
C VAL A 463 2.43 22.74 35.85
N THR A 464 3.42 21.85 35.90
CA THR A 464 4.58 21.91 35.01
C THR A 464 4.47 20.77 34.01
N GLY A 465 4.27 21.10 32.74
CA GLY A 465 4.21 20.13 31.64
C GLY A 465 5.54 20.05 30.89
N ILE A 466 5.97 18.84 30.55
CA ILE A 466 7.18 18.64 29.73
C ILE A 466 6.87 17.85 28.46
N THR A 467 7.49 18.25 27.36
CA THR A 467 7.44 17.54 26.08
C THR A 467 8.79 17.60 25.36
N VAL A 468 9.03 16.63 24.48
CA VAL A 468 10.19 16.60 23.57
C VAL A 468 9.82 16.99 22.12
N SER A 469 8.58 17.44 21.89
CA SER A 469 8.15 18.03 20.62
C SER A 469 8.06 19.55 20.73
N ARG A 470 8.73 20.26 19.82
CA ARG A 470 8.67 21.73 19.76
C ARG A 470 7.34 22.24 19.21
N GLU A 471 6.75 21.53 18.25
CA GLU A 471 5.46 21.93 17.66
C GLU A 471 4.31 21.77 18.66
N GLN A 472 4.30 20.67 19.42
CA GLN A 472 3.32 20.47 20.50
C GLN A 472 3.49 21.53 21.59
N LEU A 473 4.74 21.82 21.98
CA LEU A 473 5.02 22.83 23.00
C LEU A 473 4.50 24.21 22.61
N GLU A 474 4.75 24.63 21.37
CA GLU A 474 4.30 25.95 20.90
C GLU A 474 2.78 26.03 20.84
N PHE A 475 2.12 24.99 20.31
CA PHE A 475 0.67 24.93 20.27
C PHE A 475 0.04 24.90 21.68
N ALA A 476 0.62 24.12 22.59
CA ALA A 476 0.16 24.05 23.97
C ALA A 476 0.31 25.40 24.70
N ARG A 477 1.41 26.12 24.48
CA ARG A 477 1.60 27.47 25.03
C ARG A 477 0.55 28.45 24.55
N GLN A 478 0.23 28.42 23.26
CA GLN A 478 -0.82 29.27 22.71
C GLN A 478 -2.17 28.95 23.36
N ARG A 479 -2.53 27.67 23.49
CA ARG A 479 -3.78 27.27 24.16
C ARG A 479 -3.84 27.68 25.63
N VAL A 480 -2.72 27.57 26.35
CA VAL A 480 -2.63 28.01 27.75
C VAL A 480 -2.84 29.52 27.87
N LEU A 481 -2.25 30.30 26.96
CA LEU A 481 -2.43 31.75 26.89
C LEU A 481 -3.88 32.11 26.54
N ASP A 482 -4.47 31.45 25.54
CA ASP A 482 -5.86 31.67 25.12
C ASP A 482 -6.86 31.35 26.26
N ALA A 483 -6.49 30.42 27.14
CA ALA A 483 -7.25 30.07 28.34
C ALA A 483 -7.00 31.01 29.54
N GLY A 484 -6.00 31.90 29.48
CA GLY A 484 -5.61 32.80 30.57
C GLY A 484 -5.01 32.08 31.79
N LEU A 485 -4.28 30.98 31.57
CA LEU A 485 -3.77 30.10 32.64
C LEU A 485 -2.24 30.13 32.78
N GLU A 486 -1.56 31.08 32.14
CA GLU A 486 -0.09 31.19 32.08
C GLU A 486 0.57 31.37 33.45
N GLU A 487 -0.14 31.90 34.45
CA GLU A 487 0.38 32.03 35.82
C GLU A 487 0.42 30.70 36.60
N ARG A 488 -0.35 29.71 36.15
CA ARG A 488 -0.52 28.41 36.83
C ARG A 488 0.08 27.25 36.05
N ILE A 489 0.29 27.40 34.74
CA ILE A 489 0.80 26.36 33.84
C ILE A 489 2.14 26.78 33.26
N GLU A 490 3.19 26.00 33.54
CA GLU A 490 4.52 26.16 32.97
C GLU A 490 4.84 25.00 32.01
N LEU A 491 5.12 25.30 30.73
CA LEU A 491 5.43 24.27 29.73
C LEU A 491 6.89 24.34 29.26
N LYS A 492 7.59 23.21 29.32
CA LYS A 492 9.03 23.09 29.03
C LYS A 492 9.32 22.09 27.91
N PHE A 493 10.28 22.45 27.06
CA PHE A 493 10.95 21.49 26.18
C PHE A 493 11.99 20.72 27.00
N CYS A 494 11.61 19.54 27.51
CA CYS A 494 12.45 18.78 28.42
C CYS A 494 12.22 17.27 28.25
N ASP A 495 13.32 16.52 28.28
CA ASP A 495 13.27 15.06 28.36
C ASP A 495 13.07 14.65 29.82
N TYR A 496 12.19 13.68 30.08
CA TYR A 496 11.87 13.24 31.44
C TYR A 496 13.11 12.79 32.24
N ARG A 497 14.18 12.34 31.57
CA ARG A 497 15.44 11.95 32.23
C ARG A 497 16.18 13.12 32.87
N HIS A 498 15.79 14.35 32.54
CA HIS A 498 16.37 15.59 33.03
C HIS A 498 15.39 16.42 33.86
N ILE A 499 14.34 15.80 34.42
CA ILE A 499 13.43 16.49 35.34
C ILE A 499 14.22 17.02 36.55
N GLU A 500 13.99 18.28 36.86
CA GLU A 500 14.47 18.98 38.04
C GLU A 500 13.27 19.38 38.92
N GLY A 501 13.50 19.48 40.24
CA GLY A 501 12.48 19.84 41.23
C GLY A 501 11.79 18.65 41.90
N GLN A 502 10.79 18.98 42.72
CA GLN A 502 9.98 18.05 43.50
C GLN A 502 8.50 18.46 43.38
N TYR A 503 7.64 17.52 43.02
CA TYR A 503 6.22 17.73 42.73
C TYR A 503 5.37 16.89 43.68
N SER A 504 4.23 17.42 44.11
CA SER A 504 3.33 16.67 44.99
C SER A 504 2.61 15.56 44.23
N LYS A 505 2.41 15.74 42.92
CA LYS A 505 1.73 14.80 42.03
C LYS A 505 2.47 14.65 40.70
N ILE A 506 2.40 13.46 40.10
CA ILE A 506 2.89 13.20 38.73
C ILE A 506 1.77 12.60 37.89
N VAL A 507 1.64 13.04 36.64
CA VAL A 507 0.76 12.42 35.64
C VAL A 507 1.56 12.14 34.37
N SER A 508 1.40 10.95 33.81
CA SER A 508 2.00 10.54 32.54
C SER A 508 0.96 9.78 31.73
N ILE A 509 0.56 10.31 30.58
CA ILE A 509 -0.49 9.72 29.74
C ILE A 509 0.15 9.24 28.43
N GLU A 510 0.17 7.93 28.21
CA GLU A 510 0.58 7.27 26.95
C GLU A 510 1.94 7.74 26.41
N MET A 511 2.88 7.94 27.35
CA MET A 511 4.26 8.33 27.06
C MET A 511 5.22 7.13 27.04
N LEU A 512 5.00 6.13 27.90
CA LEU A 512 5.93 5.02 28.14
C LEU A 512 6.16 4.16 26.88
N GLU A 513 5.21 4.19 25.95
CA GLU A 513 5.24 3.54 24.65
C GLU A 513 6.44 4.01 23.82
N ALA A 514 6.89 5.25 24.01
CA ALA A 514 8.05 5.84 23.32
C ALA A 514 9.39 5.58 24.03
N VAL A 515 9.37 4.99 25.24
CA VAL A 515 10.56 4.82 26.08
C VAL A 515 11.31 3.52 25.73
N GLY A 516 10.58 2.45 25.40
CA GLY A 516 11.17 1.14 25.14
C GLY A 516 11.53 0.36 26.41
N HIS A 517 11.73 -0.96 26.27
CA HIS A 517 11.99 -1.87 27.39
C HIS A 517 13.13 -1.40 28.32
N ALA A 518 14.27 -0.97 27.75
CA ALA A 518 15.45 -0.57 28.52
C ALA A 518 15.23 0.72 29.33
N GLY A 519 14.28 1.57 28.92
CA GLY A 519 14.00 2.84 29.58
C GLY A 519 12.94 2.77 30.69
N LEU A 520 12.24 1.63 30.85
CA LEU A 520 11.19 1.47 31.88
C LEU A 520 11.73 1.69 33.30
N LYS A 521 12.87 1.07 33.65
CA LYS A 521 13.50 1.25 34.97
C LYS A 521 13.95 2.70 35.20
N PRO A 522 14.70 3.34 34.28
CA PRO A 522 15.01 4.77 34.38
C PRO A 522 13.79 5.69 34.48
N PHE A 523 12.68 5.35 33.83
CA PHE A 523 11.43 6.10 33.93
C PHE A 523 10.87 6.12 35.36
N PHE A 524 10.72 4.95 35.99
CA PHE A 524 10.25 4.91 37.38
C PHE A 524 11.25 5.55 38.36
N ALA A 525 12.55 5.45 38.10
CA ALA A 525 13.57 6.15 38.91
C ALA A 525 13.45 7.68 38.80
N ALA A 526 13.16 8.20 37.61
CA ALA A 526 12.93 9.63 37.41
C ALA A 526 11.65 10.10 38.11
N CYS A 527 10.57 9.32 38.03
CA CYS A 527 9.32 9.60 38.75
C CYS A 527 9.54 9.61 40.26
N ASP A 528 10.23 8.61 40.80
CA ASP A 528 10.56 8.52 42.22
C ASP A 528 11.37 9.72 42.69
N LYS A 529 12.39 10.11 41.93
CA LYS A 529 13.21 11.28 42.26
C LYS A 529 12.40 12.58 42.24
N ALA A 530 11.46 12.74 41.31
CA ALA A 530 10.68 13.95 41.15
C ALA A 530 9.45 14.03 42.07
N LEU A 531 8.98 12.91 42.62
CA LEU A 531 7.80 12.86 43.47
C LEU A 531 8.18 13.13 44.94
N GLN A 532 7.46 14.06 45.56
CA GLN A 532 7.57 14.32 47.00
C GLN A 532 7.18 13.09 47.81
N THR A 533 7.77 12.92 48.98
CA THR A 533 7.36 11.91 49.97
C THR A 533 5.88 12.09 50.31
N GLY A 534 5.10 11.00 50.32
CA GLY A 534 3.64 11.03 50.46
C GLY A 534 2.88 11.43 49.19
N GLY A 535 3.59 11.78 48.11
CA GLY A 535 3.00 12.13 46.82
C GLY A 535 2.40 10.94 46.07
N ARG A 536 1.61 11.24 45.02
CA ARG A 536 0.98 10.24 44.15
C ARG A 536 1.31 10.46 42.68
N ALA A 537 1.41 9.37 41.92
CA ALA A 537 1.56 9.40 40.47
C ALA A 537 0.43 8.63 39.76
N MET A 538 0.01 9.10 38.59
CA MET A 538 -0.86 8.38 37.66
C MET A 538 -0.12 8.10 36.36
N ILE A 539 0.01 6.83 36.00
CA ILE A 539 0.62 6.40 34.75
C ILE A 539 -0.44 5.68 33.90
N GLN A 540 -0.84 6.28 32.77
CA GLN A 540 -1.67 5.63 31.75
C GLN A 540 -0.75 5.11 30.64
N VAL A 541 -0.88 3.83 30.27
CA VAL A 541 0.01 3.17 29.30
C VAL A 541 -0.68 1.99 28.61
N ILE A 542 -0.49 1.86 27.30
CA ILE A 542 -0.93 0.70 26.53
C ILE A 542 -0.11 -0.52 26.97
N THR A 543 -0.75 -1.66 27.16
CA THR A 543 -0.13 -2.90 27.64
C THR A 543 -0.42 -4.08 26.74
N ILE A 544 0.49 -5.07 26.76
CA ILE A 544 0.36 -6.36 26.09
C ILE A 544 0.39 -7.48 27.15
N PRO A 545 -0.34 -8.61 26.96
CA PRO A 545 -0.29 -9.72 27.89
C PRO A 545 1.13 -10.24 28.14
N ASP A 546 1.46 -10.54 29.40
CA ASP A 546 2.79 -11.01 29.81
C ASP A 546 3.29 -12.22 29.01
N ARG A 547 2.39 -13.15 28.63
CA ARG A 547 2.72 -14.33 27.80
C ARG A 547 3.29 -13.96 26.42
N LYS A 548 2.87 -12.84 25.85
CA LYS A 548 3.27 -12.36 24.50
C LYS A 548 4.47 -11.41 24.56
N TYR A 549 4.76 -10.83 25.72
CA TYR A 549 5.71 -9.73 25.86
C TYR A 549 7.12 -10.02 25.35
N ASN A 550 7.70 -11.17 25.72
CA ASN A 550 9.06 -11.50 25.28
C ASN A 550 9.14 -11.72 23.76
N ALA A 551 8.14 -12.35 23.14
CA ALA A 551 8.11 -12.51 21.69
C ALA A 551 7.99 -11.15 20.99
N TYR A 552 7.10 -10.28 21.48
CA TYR A 552 6.91 -8.92 20.96
C TYR A 552 8.19 -8.06 21.04
N ARG A 553 8.93 -8.14 22.14
CA ARG A 553 10.21 -7.41 22.32
C ARG A 553 11.23 -7.69 21.23
N TYR A 554 11.25 -8.93 20.72
CA TYR A 554 12.22 -9.39 19.73
C TYR A 554 11.63 -9.50 18.31
N SER A 555 10.46 -8.93 18.07
CA SER A 555 9.83 -8.85 16.75
C SER A 555 9.69 -7.40 16.27
N SER A 556 9.20 -7.20 15.05
CA SER A 556 8.70 -5.92 14.54
C SER A 556 7.44 -6.20 13.75
N ASP A 557 6.41 -5.42 13.98
CA ASP A 557 5.11 -5.46 13.29
C ASP A 557 4.98 -4.27 12.32
N TRP A 558 3.83 -4.19 11.64
CA TRP A 558 3.49 -3.08 10.75
C TRP A 558 3.50 -1.72 11.47
N ILE A 559 2.99 -1.64 12.70
CA ILE A 559 2.91 -0.40 13.49
C ILE A 559 4.29 0.15 13.80
N ARG A 560 5.21 -0.68 14.31
CA ARG A 560 6.60 -0.28 14.62
C ARG A 560 7.42 0.05 13.38
N LYS A 561 7.03 -0.48 12.21
CA LYS A 561 7.69 -0.14 10.94
C LYS A 561 7.22 1.21 10.40
N HIS A 562 5.91 1.47 10.44
CA HIS A 562 5.27 2.52 9.64
C HIS A 562 4.67 3.68 10.42
N ILE A 563 4.28 3.46 11.68
CA ILE A 563 3.58 4.45 12.51
C ILE A 563 4.47 4.90 13.68
N PHE A 564 4.93 3.98 14.51
CA PHE A 564 5.78 4.28 15.68
C PHE A 564 7.14 3.56 15.64
N PRO A 565 8.08 4.03 14.80
CA PRO A 565 9.47 3.57 14.85
C PRO A 565 10.06 3.64 16.26
N GLY A 566 10.39 2.49 16.86
CA GLY A 566 10.93 2.42 18.23
C GLY A 566 9.88 2.41 19.34
N GLY A 567 8.58 2.44 18.99
CA GLY A 567 7.47 2.23 19.91
C GLY A 567 7.52 0.83 20.54
N HIS A 568 7.06 0.73 21.78
CA HIS A 568 7.13 -0.47 22.58
C HIS A 568 5.99 -0.55 23.59
N VAL A 569 5.15 -1.56 23.46
CA VAL A 569 4.06 -1.84 24.40
C VAL A 569 4.57 -2.74 25.55
N PRO A 570 4.67 -2.24 26.80
CA PRO A 570 5.08 -3.05 27.95
C PRO A 570 3.98 -4.03 28.40
N SER A 571 4.34 -5.05 29.18
CA SER A 571 3.35 -5.82 29.96
C SER A 571 3.24 -5.29 31.39
N VAL A 572 2.13 -5.57 32.07
CA VAL A 572 1.94 -5.21 33.48
C VAL A 572 3.05 -5.82 34.35
N GLY A 573 3.42 -7.09 34.14
CA GLY A 573 4.55 -7.70 34.85
C GLY A 573 5.90 -7.02 34.58
N ALA A 574 6.12 -6.50 33.38
CA ALA A 574 7.33 -5.75 33.07
C ALA A 574 7.36 -4.36 33.74
N LEU A 575 6.21 -3.68 33.79
CA LEU A 575 6.06 -2.39 34.46
C LEU A 575 6.31 -2.52 35.96
N THR A 576 5.64 -3.44 36.63
CA THR A 576 5.78 -3.65 38.08
C THR A 576 7.20 -4.08 38.45
N LYS A 577 7.84 -4.95 37.65
CA LYS A 577 9.25 -5.32 37.86
C LYS A 577 10.22 -4.15 37.68
N ALA A 578 10.00 -3.31 36.67
CA ALA A 578 10.82 -2.12 36.44
C ALA A 578 10.64 -1.10 37.57
N MET A 579 9.41 -0.88 38.02
CA MET A 579 9.07 -0.03 39.16
C MET A 579 9.76 -0.50 40.44
N ALA A 580 9.55 -1.76 40.84
CA ALA A 580 10.11 -2.32 42.08
C ALA A 580 11.64 -2.33 42.10
N SER A 581 12.29 -2.43 40.94
CA SER A 581 13.77 -2.45 40.85
C SER A 581 14.40 -1.08 40.62
N GLY A 582 13.60 -0.05 40.32
CA GLY A 582 14.05 1.29 39.95
C GLY A 582 13.58 2.41 40.87
N SER A 583 12.65 2.14 41.78
CA SER A 583 12.00 3.15 42.62
C SER A 583 11.55 2.58 43.96
N THR A 584 11.14 3.48 44.85
CA THR A 584 10.44 3.17 46.12
C THR A 584 8.92 3.27 45.98
N LEU A 585 8.41 3.49 44.77
CA LEU A 585 6.98 3.66 44.51
C LEU A 585 6.21 2.35 44.71
N HIS A 586 5.02 2.47 45.27
CA HIS A 586 4.09 1.38 45.47
C HIS A 586 2.92 1.49 44.48
N LEU A 587 2.44 0.35 43.97
CA LEU A 587 1.24 0.30 43.14
C LEU A 587 0.02 0.22 44.05
N ASP A 588 -0.80 1.27 44.07
CA ASP A 588 -1.99 1.35 44.91
C ASP A 588 -3.22 0.81 44.17
N ASN A 589 -3.34 1.10 42.87
CA ASN A 589 -4.48 0.69 42.05
C ASN A 589 -4.07 0.49 40.58
N LEU A 590 -4.73 -0.44 39.90
CA LEU A 590 -4.59 -0.69 38.46
C LEU A 590 -5.97 -0.95 37.85
N GLU A 591 -6.35 -0.12 36.88
CA GLU A 591 -7.57 -0.28 36.09
C GLU A 591 -7.23 -0.44 34.60
N GLN A 592 -8.09 -1.14 33.86
CA GLN A 592 -7.93 -1.40 32.44
C GLN A 592 -9.10 -0.81 31.64
N HIS A 593 -8.77 -0.23 30.48
CA HIS A 593 -9.67 0.59 29.66
C HIS A 593 -9.56 0.26 28.16
N GLY A 594 -9.14 -0.96 27.79
CA GLY A 594 -8.92 -1.33 26.39
C GLY A 594 -10.14 -1.12 25.49
N GLN A 595 -11.35 -1.41 25.97
CA GLN A 595 -12.58 -1.24 25.20
C GLN A 595 -12.91 0.24 24.93
N ASP A 596 -12.62 1.14 25.87
CA ASP A 596 -12.72 2.59 25.64
C ASP A 596 -11.76 3.03 24.52
N TYR A 597 -10.60 2.38 24.39
CA TYR A 597 -9.64 2.70 23.33
C TYR A 597 -10.11 2.18 21.97
N ALA A 598 -10.72 0.99 21.92
CA ALA A 598 -11.34 0.50 20.69
C ALA A 598 -12.38 1.51 20.15
N GLU A 599 -13.26 2.02 21.03
CA GLU A 599 -14.25 3.04 20.68
C GLU A 599 -13.60 4.39 20.28
N THR A 600 -12.56 4.82 21.01
CA THR A 600 -11.82 6.05 20.68
C THR A 600 -11.24 5.99 19.27
N LEU A 601 -10.60 4.88 18.91
CA LEU A 601 -9.99 4.66 17.60
C LEU A 601 -11.03 4.59 16.48
N ASP A 602 -12.19 3.99 16.75
CA ASP A 602 -13.29 3.94 15.79
C ASP A 602 -13.81 5.35 15.48
N ARG A 603 -14.02 6.18 16.51
CA ARG A 603 -14.47 7.57 16.33
C ARG A 603 -13.46 8.43 15.60
N TRP A 604 -12.17 8.30 15.92
CA TRP A 604 -11.10 8.99 15.17
C TRP A 604 -11.11 8.56 13.71
N ARG A 605 -11.18 7.26 13.44
CA ARG A 605 -11.23 6.70 12.10
C ARG A 605 -12.43 7.21 11.31
N GLN A 606 -13.63 7.13 11.86
CA GLN A 606 -14.85 7.58 11.20
C GLN A 606 -14.79 9.09 10.91
N THR A 607 -14.34 9.89 11.87
CA THR A 607 -14.20 11.35 11.70
C THR A 607 -13.19 11.69 10.60
N MET A 608 -12.03 11.03 10.61
CA MET A 608 -11.00 11.19 9.57
C MET A 608 -11.53 10.84 8.19
N LEU A 609 -12.21 9.70 8.05
CA LEU A 609 -12.78 9.27 6.77
C LEU A 609 -13.89 10.21 6.28
N ALA A 610 -14.70 10.76 7.18
CA ALA A 610 -15.71 11.76 6.84
C ALA A 610 -15.09 13.09 6.36
N ARG A 611 -13.90 13.45 6.85
CA ARG A 611 -13.14 14.65 6.45
C ARG A 611 -12.05 14.38 5.42
N ARG A 612 -12.18 13.29 4.67
CA ARG A 612 -11.23 12.87 3.63
C ARG A 612 -10.83 14.00 2.67
N GLN A 613 -11.79 14.79 2.21
CA GLN A 613 -11.53 15.86 1.22
C GLN A 613 -10.63 16.97 1.78
N GLU A 614 -10.84 17.36 3.04
CA GLU A 614 -9.99 18.32 3.75
C GLU A 614 -8.55 17.82 3.87
N ILE A 615 -8.36 16.54 4.17
CA ILE A 615 -7.03 15.92 4.28
C ILE A 615 -6.28 15.93 2.95
N LEU A 616 -6.99 15.73 1.82
CA LEU A 616 -6.40 15.85 0.48
C LEU A 616 -5.99 17.29 0.17
N GLU A 617 -6.77 18.28 0.62
CA GLU A 617 -6.48 19.71 0.43
C GLU A 617 -5.28 20.18 1.28
N ILE A 618 -5.05 19.57 2.44
CA ILE A 618 -3.82 19.78 3.24
C ILE A 618 -2.57 19.29 2.48
N GLY A 619 -2.74 18.39 1.50
CA GLY A 619 -1.67 17.91 0.62
C GLY A 619 -1.27 16.44 0.82
N TYR A 620 -2.04 15.67 1.60
CA TYR A 620 -1.84 14.22 1.72
C TYR A 620 -2.56 13.47 0.60
N ASP A 621 -2.04 12.30 0.20
CA ASP A 621 -2.60 11.51 -0.89
C ASP A 621 -3.49 10.34 -0.39
N GLU A 622 -4.07 9.60 -1.34
CA GLU A 622 -4.90 8.43 -1.04
C GLU A 622 -4.16 7.30 -0.32
N ALA A 623 -2.85 7.16 -0.59
CA ALA A 623 -2.05 6.13 0.06
C ALA A 623 -1.84 6.47 1.53
N PHE A 624 -1.61 7.74 1.84
CA PHE A 624 -1.56 8.25 3.20
C PHE A 624 -2.87 8.00 3.95
N LEU A 625 -4.02 8.30 3.34
CA LEU A 625 -5.34 8.02 3.93
C LEU A 625 -5.56 6.53 4.20
N ARG A 626 -5.23 5.64 3.25
CA ARG A 626 -5.32 4.19 3.46
C ARG A 626 -4.39 3.70 4.57
N LYS A 627 -3.19 4.29 4.66
CA LYS A 627 -2.23 3.99 5.74
C LYS A 627 -2.85 4.31 7.11
N TRP A 628 -3.46 5.48 7.26
CA TRP A 628 -4.09 5.90 8.52
C TRP A 628 -5.39 5.15 8.84
N ASP A 629 -6.20 4.85 7.82
CA ASP A 629 -7.39 4.00 7.97
C ASP A 629 -7.00 2.60 8.48
N TYR A 630 -5.96 2.00 7.88
CA TYR A 630 -5.40 0.73 8.32
C TYR A 630 -4.83 0.80 9.73
N TYR A 631 -4.10 1.87 10.05
CA TYR A 631 -3.54 2.09 11.39
C TYR A 631 -4.64 2.09 12.47
N PHE A 632 -5.67 2.92 12.30
CA PHE A 632 -6.76 2.98 13.29
C PHE A 632 -7.53 1.67 13.38
N ALA A 633 -7.88 1.06 12.24
CA ALA A 633 -8.59 -0.22 12.23
C ALA A 633 -7.76 -1.36 12.85
N TYR A 634 -6.45 -1.38 12.64
CA TYR A 634 -5.53 -2.37 13.22
C TYR A 634 -5.43 -2.23 14.73
N CYS A 635 -5.27 -1.00 15.24
CA CYS A 635 -5.25 -0.76 16.67
C CYS A 635 -6.62 -1.03 17.32
N GLN A 636 -7.72 -0.60 16.68
CA GLN A 636 -9.09 -0.86 17.13
C GLN A 636 -9.31 -2.37 17.28
N ALA A 637 -8.94 -3.17 16.28
CA ALA A 637 -9.03 -4.62 16.33
C ALA A 637 -8.19 -5.23 17.47
N GLY A 638 -6.98 -4.71 17.69
CA GLY A 638 -6.12 -5.17 18.79
C GLY A 638 -6.74 -4.99 20.17
N PHE A 639 -7.40 -3.84 20.41
CA PHE A 639 -8.12 -3.58 21.66
C PHE A 639 -9.44 -4.34 21.75
N ALA A 640 -10.25 -4.34 20.69
CA ALA A 640 -11.54 -5.03 20.64
C ALA A 640 -11.39 -6.54 20.92
N ALA A 641 -10.36 -7.17 20.34
CA ALA A 641 -10.03 -8.58 20.54
C ALA A 641 -9.20 -8.86 21.81
N ASN A 642 -8.96 -7.87 22.68
CA ASN A 642 -8.17 -7.98 23.91
C ASN A 642 -6.74 -8.54 23.69
N ILE A 643 -6.14 -8.25 22.54
CA ILE A 643 -4.74 -8.58 22.23
C ILE A 643 -3.79 -7.61 22.92
N ILE A 644 -4.23 -6.36 23.06
CA ILE A 644 -3.61 -5.29 23.86
C ILE A 644 -4.69 -4.62 24.72
N ASP A 645 -4.26 -3.90 25.75
CA ASP A 645 -5.13 -3.22 26.70
C ASP A 645 -4.54 -1.84 27.09
N LEU A 646 -5.24 -1.03 27.87
CA LEU A 646 -4.79 0.25 28.38
C LEU A 646 -4.86 0.27 29.90
N ALA A 647 -3.72 0.34 30.57
CA ALA A 647 -3.66 0.37 32.03
C ALA A 647 -3.56 1.79 32.57
N GLN A 648 -4.35 2.12 33.60
CA GLN A 648 -4.15 3.27 34.48
C GLN A 648 -3.61 2.79 35.83
N MET A 649 -2.37 3.16 36.16
CA MET A 649 -1.68 2.77 37.39
C MET A 649 -1.58 3.97 38.33
N VAL A 650 -2.18 3.86 39.51
CA VAL A 650 -2.01 4.83 40.61
C VAL A 650 -0.89 4.35 41.51
N LEU A 651 0.11 5.20 41.70
CA LEU A 651 1.29 4.92 42.51
C LEU A 651 1.41 5.90 43.68
N SER A 652 1.97 5.44 44.79
CA SER A 652 2.32 6.29 45.93
C SER A 652 3.81 6.22 46.25
N LYS A 653 4.37 7.33 46.75
CA LYS A 653 5.68 7.32 47.40
C LYS A 653 5.49 7.25 48.91
N PRO A 654 5.92 6.17 49.58
CA PRO A 654 5.65 5.99 51.00
C PRO A 654 6.30 7.12 51.83
N GLU A 655 5.62 7.54 52.88
CA GLU A 655 6.26 8.30 53.95
C GLU A 655 7.35 7.42 54.56
N HIS A 656 8.56 7.94 54.75
CA HIS A 656 9.56 7.23 55.52
C HIS A 656 9.00 7.05 56.93
N SER A 657 8.48 5.85 57.20
CA SER A 657 8.20 5.40 58.56
C SER A 657 9.54 5.46 59.30
N SER A 658 9.73 6.49 60.12
CA SER A 658 10.66 6.43 61.25
C SER A 658 10.17 5.35 62.20
N ARG A 659 10.34 4.08 61.82
CA ARG A 659 10.44 2.99 62.78
C ARG A 659 11.82 3.13 63.39
N THR A 660 11.90 3.97 64.42
CA THR A 660 12.85 3.79 65.49
C THR A 660 12.58 2.41 66.11
N ASP A 661 13.60 1.58 66.01
CA ASP A 661 13.88 0.28 66.66
C ASP A 661 13.00 -0.94 66.34
#